data_AF-A0A970JUI2-F1
#
_entry.id   AF-A0A970JUI2-F1
#
_cell.length_a   1.000
_cell.length_b   1.000
_cell.length_c   1.000
_cell.angle_alpha   90.00
_cell.angle_beta   90.00
_cell.angle_gamma   90.00
#
_symmetry.space_group_name_H-M   'P 1'
#
loop_
_entity.id
_entity.type
_entity.pdbx_description
1 polymer ?
#
loop_
_entity_poly.entity_id
_entity_poly.type
_entity_poly.pdbx_seq_one_letter_code
_entity_poly.pdbx_strand_id
1 'polypeptide(L)'
;MQRVTNVMVQSLMLSDMHRNLSRLLDFQHKLATGKKHSRPSDHPIDVTRELALQTTLFENNQYIRNQDDAMTWLANTDAAFNQMMDVAHRIRELTIYAGNGALGPGETRAIADEIMELQEEMRNIANYSVEGRFLLSGLATGVRPFEKDPLGNIVYNGNTGKVQYEVERGVVGNVSFHGREVFPLEYVSNTLTSVEVPIDFMWKGRDEIVQIKVGDRAVKVHLTEDWVDRNINGRVDLTDYNRFRDHGEVRGLTLDDIAKQIEESMDMGDVSRLISVSVQKDYNNGTQRLVFKSHTGEPIQVTSWPETDRLQQTQSIVGEGLTAWTANDDGTLRIYVPGGLDETIDVVAGDTLQDIADKINSTVQGIEARLSPGDPLTEPVSLVVSSTKVDFQFHMDLTEGAREIFVSAPADPVVTLASEESKRPVDHSHIDFSTLMGMETTLKSRQFADGETFNVATDLHLRFESGKNVSELKIDGGGTLTIDQLAERIRQVAGDWLEVVVHEDHTEMGLGTSENLEEMTKRLILRPKDNEPLIVIDRNTSNHAMDLGLSTAIHSTGGQHVQVQFPDFLCLDRNMAARVQVTVGGKQFAVKLYPEDVAIDATAPTIVADQAKVMDQIVRQVNSAAGEELLAWTALDATATYPQVSIYAKNGEALRIIDLPIGDPAWTPSYTAGIAMQMGLASGITSTPVSEGTVLTAGTIRIESLGRTVDVDISAGDNPVTVADKIRKAAGSWLDVAYFDPDKPNATDDVMLNIAAKDGAPISIFDVTGNVARTVHIDNAIRGDTDVSGWAPDGALANNLLTITVDGYSHTIDLNAIFDSNDDGTTDIEDVVAAINARFQGQDVKAQLVEDGGNSYLVLTSPRGYRITVGGTAQPLLTGGETTTTPRAGSPSARYTQNVVVRTASDTRRTDFFDVMGNLANSVAAEDREGLSDIMLGQVDQFIDNLLKCRTSGGAILKRYENNQARFKQNNVYVTDLYSKVSDIDLAETSTQFAMAQAVYQSSLAVIAKIVQPTLVDFLR
;
A
#
# COMPACT_ATOMS: atom_id res chain seq x y z
N MET A 1 21.12 -95.53 64.12
CA MET A 1 22.02 -94.43 64.53
C MET A 1 23.37 -94.65 63.86
N GLN A 2 23.67 -93.90 62.80
CA GLN A 2 24.98 -93.92 62.16
C GLN A 2 26.02 -93.30 63.09
N ARG A 3 27.21 -93.91 63.13
CA ARG A 3 28.36 -93.49 63.94
C ARG A 3 28.88 -92.15 63.40
N VAL A 4 28.68 -91.06 64.14
CA VAL A 4 29.29 -89.76 63.84
C VAL A 4 30.80 -89.88 64.01
N THR A 5 31.58 -89.62 62.96
CA THR A 5 33.04 -89.65 62.98
C THR A 5 33.61 -88.31 63.45
N ASN A 6 34.80 -88.32 64.07
CA ASN A 6 35.48 -87.13 64.58
C ASN A 6 35.66 -86.04 63.50
N VAL A 7 35.87 -86.45 62.24
CA VAL A 7 35.95 -85.58 61.05
C VAL A 7 34.63 -84.83 60.79
N MET A 8 33.47 -85.48 61.01
CA MET A 8 32.16 -84.84 60.84
C MET A 8 31.93 -83.76 61.90
N VAL A 9 32.33 -84.00 63.16
CA VAL A 9 32.25 -83.02 64.26
C VAL A 9 33.17 -81.82 64.02
N GLN A 10 34.41 -82.06 63.59
CA GLN A 10 35.36 -80.99 63.23
C GLN A 10 34.86 -80.15 62.04
N SER A 11 34.30 -80.78 61.00
CA SER A 11 33.72 -80.07 59.85
C SER A 11 32.49 -79.22 60.24
N LEU A 12 31.65 -79.72 61.16
CA LEU A 12 30.48 -79.00 61.68
C LEU A 12 30.91 -77.78 62.49
N MET A 13 31.89 -77.92 63.39
CA MET A 13 32.42 -76.83 64.21
C MET A 13 33.14 -75.76 63.39
N LEU A 14 33.94 -76.15 62.40
CA LEU A 14 34.57 -75.20 61.47
C LEU A 14 33.52 -74.46 60.63
N SER A 15 32.48 -75.17 60.15
CA SER A 15 31.34 -74.55 59.49
C SER A 15 30.63 -73.54 60.40
N ASP A 16 30.40 -73.87 61.68
CA ASP A 16 29.76 -72.95 62.63
C ASP A 16 30.65 -71.75 63.00
N MET A 17 31.98 -71.93 63.10
CA MET A 17 32.93 -70.84 63.27
C MET A 17 32.93 -69.89 62.08
N HIS A 18 32.96 -70.42 60.85
CA HIS A 18 32.87 -69.62 59.64
C HIS A 18 31.52 -68.88 59.56
N ARG A 19 30.41 -69.51 59.97
CA ARG A 19 29.10 -68.83 60.07
C ARG A 19 29.10 -67.69 61.10
N ASN A 20 29.72 -67.90 62.26
CA ASN A 20 29.83 -66.86 63.30
C ASN A 20 30.74 -65.70 62.87
N LEU A 21 31.87 -65.99 62.21
CA LEU A 21 32.75 -64.98 61.62
C LEU A 21 32.03 -64.18 60.54
N SER A 22 31.30 -64.84 59.64
CA SER A 22 30.50 -64.16 58.61
C SER A 22 29.43 -63.25 59.21
N ARG A 23 28.74 -63.66 60.29
CA ARG A 23 27.78 -62.81 61.00
C ARG A 23 28.43 -61.60 61.66
N LEU A 24 29.60 -61.78 62.29
CA LEU A 24 30.36 -60.69 62.89
C LEU A 24 30.78 -59.67 61.82
N LEU A 25 31.35 -60.15 60.70
CA LEU A 25 31.76 -59.30 59.58
C LEU A 25 30.56 -58.59 58.95
N ASP A 26 29.40 -59.22 58.87
CA ASP A 26 28.17 -58.59 58.36
C ASP A 26 27.72 -57.42 59.25
N PHE A 27 27.65 -57.60 60.58
CA PHE A 27 27.34 -56.50 61.49
C PHE A 27 28.42 -55.41 61.50
N GLN A 28 29.69 -55.79 61.37
CA GLN A 28 30.79 -54.83 61.20
C GLN A 28 30.60 -54.00 59.93
N HIS A 29 30.23 -54.64 58.81
CA HIS A 29 29.95 -53.96 57.56
C HIS A 29 28.73 -53.04 57.67
N LYS A 30 27.63 -53.47 58.30
CA LYS A 30 26.44 -52.65 58.55
C LYS A 30 26.75 -51.43 59.42
N LEU A 31 27.54 -51.59 60.48
CA LEU A 31 28.01 -50.49 61.32
C LEU A 31 28.95 -49.54 60.57
N ALA A 32 29.80 -50.05 59.67
CA ALA A 32 30.71 -49.24 58.88
C ALA A 32 30.00 -48.45 57.78
N THR A 33 28.95 -49.01 57.15
CA THR A 33 28.19 -48.34 56.08
C THR A 33 27.03 -47.50 56.62
N GLY A 34 26.57 -47.75 57.85
CA GLY A 34 25.35 -47.17 58.40
C GLY A 34 24.06 -47.68 57.75
N LYS A 35 24.16 -48.64 56.81
CA LYS A 35 23.04 -49.16 56.03
C LYS A 35 22.64 -50.56 56.47
N LYS A 36 21.34 -50.79 56.56
CA LYS A 36 20.70 -52.05 56.93
C LYS A 36 20.91 -53.13 55.88
N HIS A 37 20.90 -52.75 54.61
CA HIS A 37 21.08 -53.64 53.47
C HIS A 37 22.21 -53.11 52.59
N SER A 38 23.12 -53.98 52.17
CA SER A 38 24.28 -53.59 51.33
C SER A 38 24.21 -54.20 49.93
N ARG A 39 23.46 -55.29 49.79
CA ARG A 39 23.27 -56.02 48.54
C ARG A 39 21.77 -56.25 48.30
N PRO A 40 21.31 -56.28 47.03
CA PRO A 40 19.94 -56.66 46.70
C PRO A 40 19.55 -58.06 47.19
N SER A 41 20.53 -58.94 47.41
CA SER A 41 20.33 -60.29 47.96
C SER A 41 19.96 -60.33 49.44
N ASP A 42 20.26 -59.27 50.20
CA ASP A 42 20.09 -59.26 51.66
C ASP A 42 18.60 -59.18 52.04
N HIS A 43 17.85 -58.28 51.38
CA HIS A 43 16.41 -58.18 51.50
C HIS A 43 15.78 -57.56 50.23
N PRO A 44 15.40 -58.36 49.22
CA PRO A 44 14.97 -57.86 47.91
C PRO A 44 13.82 -56.85 47.98
N ILE A 45 12.84 -57.06 48.86
CA ILE A 45 11.66 -56.19 48.99
C ILE A 45 12.04 -54.82 49.55
N ASP A 46 12.88 -54.78 50.58
CA ASP A 46 13.27 -53.51 51.23
C ASP A 46 14.18 -52.71 50.30
N VAL A 47 15.11 -53.38 49.60
CA VAL A 47 16.00 -52.75 48.64
C VAL A 47 15.22 -52.20 47.43
N THR A 48 14.20 -52.91 46.92
CA THR A 48 13.34 -52.35 45.86
C THR A 48 12.57 -51.12 46.31
N ARG A 49 12.12 -51.08 47.57
CA ARG A 49 11.45 -49.92 48.16
C ARG A 49 12.44 -48.77 48.38
N GLU A 50 13.64 -49.05 48.87
CA GLU A 50 14.73 -48.08 49.03
C GLU A 50 15.06 -47.40 47.69
N LEU A 51 15.25 -48.19 46.62
CA LEU A 51 15.54 -47.69 45.28
C LEU A 51 14.39 -46.84 44.72
N ALA A 52 13.15 -47.25 44.94
CA ALA A 52 11.98 -46.48 44.53
C ALA A 52 11.92 -45.13 45.26
N LEU A 53 12.10 -45.11 46.59
CA LEU A 53 12.11 -43.89 47.40
C LEU A 53 13.28 -42.97 47.00
N GLN A 54 14.46 -43.53 46.75
CA GLN A 54 15.63 -42.78 46.28
C GLN A 54 15.38 -42.15 44.91
N THR A 55 14.74 -42.89 43.99
CA THR A 55 14.35 -42.37 42.67
C THR A 55 13.35 -41.21 42.84
N THR A 56 12.35 -41.35 43.70
CA THR A 56 11.40 -40.27 44.01
C THR A 56 12.09 -39.05 44.62
N LEU A 57 13.05 -39.21 45.53
CA LEU A 57 13.84 -38.09 46.07
C LEU A 57 14.65 -37.39 44.97
N PHE A 58 15.27 -38.17 44.08
CA PHE A 58 16.03 -37.63 42.96
C PHE A 58 15.14 -36.83 42.00
N GLU A 59 14.00 -37.39 41.60
CA GLU A 59 12.99 -36.71 40.77
C GLU A 59 12.49 -35.42 41.44
N ASN A 60 12.09 -35.48 42.71
CA ASN A 60 11.63 -34.30 43.45
C ASN A 60 12.71 -33.21 43.54
N ASN A 61 13.98 -33.57 43.77
CA ASN A 61 15.09 -32.61 43.78
C ASN A 61 15.36 -32.01 42.39
N GLN A 62 15.08 -32.74 41.31
CA GLN A 62 15.11 -32.18 39.96
C GLN A 62 13.96 -31.19 39.75
N TYR A 63 12.74 -31.53 40.16
CA TYR A 63 11.59 -30.62 40.06
C TYR A 63 11.76 -29.35 40.89
N ILE A 64 12.33 -29.45 42.10
CA ILE A 64 12.63 -28.28 42.94
C ILE A 64 13.60 -27.34 42.22
N ARG A 65 14.66 -27.87 41.59
CA ARG A 65 15.62 -27.07 40.79
C ARG A 65 14.95 -26.42 39.58
N ASN A 66 14.17 -27.18 38.82
CA ASN A 66 13.40 -26.64 37.69
C ASN A 66 12.42 -25.53 38.14
N GLN A 67 11.83 -25.65 39.32
CA GLN A 67 10.96 -24.64 39.91
C GLN A 67 11.73 -23.41 40.41
N ASP A 68 12.92 -23.57 40.99
CA ASP A 68 13.81 -22.44 41.36
C ASP A 68 14.21 -21.62 40.11
N ASP A 69 14.59 -22.31 39.03
CA ASP A 69 14.90 -21.68 37.74
C ASP A 69 13.66 -20.97 37.18
N ALA A 70 12.48 -21.60 37.32
CA ALA A 70 11.23 -21.00 36.89
C ALA A 70 10.89 -19.72 37.64
N MET A 71 10.99 -19.75 38.97
CA MET A 71 10.70 -18.60 39.82
C MET A 71 11.70 -17.47 39.55
N THR A 72 12.98 -17.78 39.33
CA THR A 72 14.01 -16.79 38.97
C THR A 72 13.68 -16.12 37.64
N TRP A 73 13.30 -16.89 36.63
CA TRP A 73 12.87 -16.35 35.33
C TRP A 73 11.64 -15.43 35.47
N LEU A 74 10.62 -15.87 36.21
CA LEU A 74 9.39 -15.11 36.44
C LEU A 74 9.63 -13.85 37.27
N ALA A 75 10.50 -13.89 38.27
CA ALA A 75 10.85 -12.73 39.09
C ALA A 75 11.57 -11.65 38.28
N ASN A 76 12.52 -12.06 37.41
CA ASN A 76 13.17 -11.12 36.49
C ASN A 76 12.18 -10.54 35.47
N THR A 77 11.21 -11.34 35.03
CA THR A 77 10.15 -10.88 34.12
C THR A 77 9.20 -9.88 34.82
N ASP A 78 8.81 -10.12 36.08
CA ASP A 78 7.99 -9.18 36.86
C ASP A 78 8.72 -7.86 37.12
N ALA A 79 10.03 -7.90 37.39
CA ALA A 79 10.84 -6.70 37.53
C ALA A 79 10.86 -5.87 36.23
N ALA A 80 11.03 -6.52 35.07
CA ALA A 80 10.96 -5.85 33.77
C ALA A 80 9.56 -5.26 33.50
N PHE A 81 8.48 -5.99 33.83
CA PHE A 81 7.12 -5.46 33.71
C PHE A 81 6.85 -4.27 34.62
N ASN A 82 7.44 -4.24 35.82
CA ASN A 82 7.30 -3.07 36.69
C ASN A 82 7.98 -1.84 36.08
N GLN A 83 9.18 -1.99 35.53
CA GLN A 83 9.87 -0.89 34.83
C GLN A 83 9.09 -0.42 33.59
N MET A 84 8.53 -1.34 32.80
CA MET A 84 7.66 -0.97 31.68
C MET A 84 6.41 -0.20 32.14
N MET A 85 5.84 -0.57 33.28
CA MET A 85 4.68 0.11 33.85
C MET A 85 5.02 1.54 34.26
N ASP A 86 6.18 1.75 34.88
CA ASP A 86 6.66 3.08 35.27
C ASP A 86 6.83 3.99 34.03
N VAL A 87 7.43 3.47 32.95
CA VAL A 87 7.58 4.18 31.67
C VAL A 87 6.21 4.49 31.05
N ALA A 88 5.28 3.52 31.03
CA ALA A 88 3.94 3.73 30.49
C ALA A 88 3.16 4.80 31.26
N HIS A 89 3.27 4.83 32.59
CA HIS A 89 2.69 5.89 33.42
C HIS A 89 3.33 7.26 33.14
N ARG A 90 4.65 7.34 32.95
CA ARG A 90 5.31 8.59 32.56
C ARG A 90 4.80 9.11 31.22
N ILE A 91 4.66 8.24 30.22
CA ILE A 91 4.10 8.59 28.90
C ILE A 91 2.66 9.13 29.06
N ARG A 92 1.85 8.46 29.89
CA ARG A 92 0.48 8.91 30.20
C ARG A 92 0.46 10.30 30.82
N GLU A 93 1.35 10.59 31.78
CA GLU A 93 1.48 11.92 32.39
C GLU A 93 1.83 13.00 31.36
N LEU A 94 2.82 12.73 30.49
CA LEU A 94 3.22 13.64 29.42
C LEU A 94 2.08 13.89 28.41
N THR A 95 1.32 12.85 28.08
CA THR A 95 0.16 12.94 27.17
C THR A 95 -0.92 13.86 27.74
N ILE A 96 -1.25 13.70 29.03
CA ILE A 96 -2.22 14.56 29.72
C ILE A 96 -1.71 16.00 29.82
N TYR A 97 -0.41 16.17 30.08
CA TYR A 97 0.21 17.49 30.15
C TYR A 97 0.18 18.22 28.79
N ALA A 98 0.53 17.50 27.71
CA ALA A 98 0.44 17.99 26.34
C ALA A 98 -0.99 18.38 25.93
N GLY A 99 -1.99 17.61 26.37
CA GLY A 99 -3.41 17.86 26.08
C GLY A 99 -4.01 19.11 26.74
N ASN A 100 -3.39 19.68 27.79
CA ASN A 100 -3.96 20.80 28.57
C ASN A 100 -3.82 22.18 27.89
N GLY A 101 -3.20 22.25 26.70
CA GLY A 101 -3.32 23.37 25.76
C GLY A 101 -2.63 24.71 26.10
N ALA A 102 -1.87 24.77 27.20
CA ALA A 102 -1.12 25.97 27.61
C ALA A 102 0.34 26.01 27.10
N LEU A 103 0.77 25.01 26.32
CA LEU A 103 2.16 24.82 25.89
C LEU A 103 2.43 25.47 24.53
N GLY A 104 3.65 26.00 24.36
CA GLY A 104 4.11 26.53 23.08
C GLY A 104 4.81 25.48 22.19
N PRO A 105 5.07 25.79 20.89
CA PRO A 105 5.65 24.84 19.93
C PRO A 105 7.03 24.29 20.31
N GLY A 106 7.80 25.05 21.10
CA GLY A 106 9.10 24.60 21.60
C GLY A 106 8.97 23.59 22.76
N GLU A 107 7.96 23.76 23.60
CA GLU A 107 7.72 22.88 24.76
C GLU A 107 7.11 21.55 24.31
N THR A 108 6.18 21.58 23.35
CA THR A 108 5.57 20.37 22.78
C THR A 108 6.59 19.51 22.05
N ARG A 109 7.50 20.09 21.26
CA ARG A 109 8.61 19.33 20.66
C ARG A 109 9.53 18.70 21.71
N ALA A 110 9.86 19.41 22.78
CA ALA A 110 10.68 18.84 23.85
C ALA A 110 9.99 17.64 24.54
N ILE A 111 8.66 17.69 24.70
CA ILE A 111 7.89 16.55 25.22
C ILE A 111 7.86 15.40 24.21
N ALA A 112 7.73 15.68 22.91
CA ALA A 112 7.78 14.66 21.87
C ALA A 112 9.14 13.94 21.86
N ASP A 113 10.24 14.69 21.99
CA ASP A 113 11.59 14.14 22.13
C ASP A 113 11.71 13.26 23.39
N GLU A 114 11.15 13.70 24.53
CA GLU A 114 11.10 12.89 25.77
C GLU A 114 10.32 11.58 25.56
N ILE A 115 9.19 11.60 24.84
CA ILE A 115 8.41 10.39 24.52
C ILE A 115 9.22 9.44 23.63
N MET A 116 9.98 9.95 22.66
CA MET A 116 10.88 9.13 21.84
C MET A 116 12.02 8.51 22.65
N GLU A 117 12.56 9.21 23.64
CA GLU A 117 13.54 8.65 24.57
C GLU A 117 12.92 7.55 25.46
N LEU A 118 11.71 7.75 25.95
CA LEU A 118 10.96 6.75 26.73
C LEU A 118 10.61 5.51 25.89
N GLN A 119 10.32 5.68 24.60
CA GLN A 119 10.15 4.57 23.66
C GLN A 119 11.44 3.73 23.57
N GLU A 120 12.59 4.38 23.51
CA GLU A 120 13.89 3.72 23.46
C GLU A 120 14.21 3.02 24.79
N GLU A 121 13.85 3.62 25.93
CA GLU A 121 13.93 2.98 27.25
C GLU A 121 13.04 1.74 27.32
N MET A 122 11.77 1.83 26.92
CA MET A 122 10.84 0.71 26.89
C MET A 122 11.34 -0.43 25.99
N ARG A 123 11.94 -0.11 24.84
CA ARG A 123 12.58 -1.08 23.94
C ARG A 123 13.77 -1.77 24.61
N ASN A 124 14.57 -1.04 25.37
CA ASN A 124 15.72 -1.60 26.10
C ASN A 124 15.26 -2.52 27.24
N ILE A 125 14.20 -2.17 27.96
CA ILE A 125 13.58 -3.04 28.98
C ILE A 125 12.99 -4.29 28.33
N ALA A 126 12.33 -4.16 27.18
CA ALA A 126 11.77 -5.29 26.45
C ALA A 126 12.85 -6.26 25.91
N ASN A 127 14.05 -5.75 25.69
CA ASN A 127 15.23 -6.52 25.30
C ASN A 127 16.10 -6.94 26.49
N TYR A 128 15.59 -6.91 27.72
CA TYR A 128 16.35 -7.32 28.89
C TYR A 128 16.76 -8.80 28.79
N SER A 129 18.05 -9.06 29.04
CA SER A 129 18.64 -10.40 28.95
C SER A 129 19.19 -10.84 30.31
N VAL A 130 18.89 -12.08 30.69
CA VAL A 130 19.44 -12.74 31.88
C VAL A 130 20.31 -13.90 31.41
N GLU A 131 21.59 -13.92 31.80
CA GLU A 131 22.55 -14.97 31.39
C GLU A 131 22.65 -15.17 29.86
N GLY A 132 22.49 -14.09 29.09
CA GLY A 132 22.49 -14.13 27.62
C GLY A 132 21.19 -14.67 26.99
N ARG A 133 20.15 -14.89 27.79
CA ARG A 133 18.81 -15.29 27.33
C ARG A 133 17.84 -14.11 27.45
N PHE A 134 17.18 -13.76 26.35
CA PHE A 134 16.17 -12.72 26.32
C PHE A 134 14.85 -13.21 26.89
N LEU A 135 14.25 -12.44 27.81
CA LEU A 135 13.05 -12.84 28.53
C LEU A 135 11.80 -12.91 27.65
N LEU A 136 11.71 -12.03 26.64
CA LEU A 136 10.53 -11.86 25.79
C LEU A 136 10.67 -12.43 24.38
N SER A 137 11.68 -13.27 24.10
CA SER A 137 11.90 -13.84 22.75
C SER A 137 11.10 -15.12 22.48
N GLY A 138 10.29 -15.56 23.45
CA GLY A 138 9.63 -16.87 23.41
C GLY A 138 10.64 -18.02 23.57
N LEU A 139 10.52 -19.07 22.75
CA LEU A 139 11.48 -20.19 22.70
C LEU A 139 12.83 -19.79 22.09
N ALA A 140 12.89 -18.71 21.29
CA ALA A 140 14.09 -18.24 20.61
C ALA A 140 14.98 -17.38 21.54
N THR A 141 15.27 -17.87 22.73
CA THR A 141 15.92 -17.10 23.82
C THR A 141 17.28 -16.45 23.47
N GLY A 142 17.97 -16.88 22.41
CA GLY A 142 19.23 -16.27 21.94
C GLY A 142 19.07 -15.12 20.95
N VAL A 143 17.85 -14.87 20.45
CA VAL A 143 17.57 -13.80 19.47
C VAL A 143 17.01 -12.58 20.20
N ARG A 144 17.51 -11.39 19.85
CA ARG A 144 17.00 -10.12 20.39
C ARG A 144 15.53 -9.93 19.96
N PRO A 145 14.59 -9.77 20.91
CA PRO A 145 13.16 -9.69 20.59
C PRO A 145 12.75 -8.48 19.73
N PHE A 146 13.22 -7.28 20.06
CA PHE A 146 12.81 -6.04 19.42
C PHE A 146 14.00 -5.31 18.78
N GLU A 147 13.95 -5.11 17.47
CA GLU A 147 15.00 -4.47 16.68
C GLU A 147 14.41 -3.41 15.74
N LYS A 148 15.20 -2.40 15.35
CA LYS A 148 14.77 -1.37 14.39
C LYS A 148 15.08 -1.83 12.97
N ASP A 149 14.08 -1.76 12.10
CA ASP A 149 14.21 -1.94 10.66
C ASP A 149 14.95 -0.74 10.02
N PRO A 150 15.48 -0.79 8.76
CA PRO A 150 16.07 0.37 8.09
C PRO A 150 15.14 1.58 7.98
N LEU A 151 13.83 1.36 8.07
CA LEU A 151 12.79 2.39 8.11
C LEU A 151 12.54 2.96 9.53
N GLY A 152 13.32 2.55 10.54
CA GLY A 152 13.21 3.01 11.93
C GLY A 152 12.11 2.33 12.76
N ASN A 153 11.22 1.54 12.14
CA ASN A 153 10.13 0.83 12.80
C ASN A 153 10.66 -0.31 13.68
N ILE A 154 10.03 -0.55 14.83
CA ILE A 154 10.42 -1.62 15.75
C ILE A 154 9.73 -2.93 15.35
N VAL A 155 10.51 -3.94 14.99
CA VAL A 155 10.03 -5.26 14.56
C VAL A 155 10.32 -6.30 15.62
N TYR A 156 9.36 -7.22 15.82
CA TYR A 156 9.50 -8.35 16.73
C TYR A 156 10.08 -9.57 15.99
N ASN A 157 11.30 -9.97 16.38
CA ASN A 157 12.04 -11.11 15.79
C ASN A 157 11.96 -12.39 16.64
N GLY A 158 11.23 -12.38 17.75
CA GLY A 158 11.00 -13.55 18.60
C GLY A 158 9.90 -14.48 18.06
N ASN A 159 9.68 -15.61 18.73
CA ASN A 159 8.57 -16.52 18.40
C ASN A 159 7.44 -16.46 19.44
N THR A 160 6.32 -17.11 19.14
CA THR A 160 5.13 -17.18 20.02
C THR A 160 5.15 -18.40 20.95
N GLY A 161 6.22 -19.20 20.92
CA GLY A 161 6.36 -20.36 21.82
C GLY A 161 6.69 -19.92 23.24
N LYS A 162 6.16 -20.65 24.24
CA LYS A 162 6.46 -20.42 25.66
C LYS A 162 7.48 -21.45 26.16
N VAL A 163 8.46 -21.01 26.94
CA VAL A 163 9.41 -21.88 27.63
C VAL A 163 8.66 -22.66 28.70
N GLN A 164 8.89 -23.98 28.72
CA GLN A 164 8.24 -24.91 29.62
C GLN A 164 9.28 -25.67 30.43
N TYR A 165 9.02 -25.82 31.73
CA TYR A 165 9.78 -26.72 32.59
C TYR A 165 8.86 -27.79 33.15
N GLU A 166 9.40 -29.01 33.29
CA GLU A 166 8.73 -30.08 34.01
C GLU A 166 8.80 -29.76 35.51
N VAL A 167 7.64 -29.52 36.12
CA VAL A 167 7.53 -29.07 37.51
C VAL A 167 7.00 -30.15 38.44
N GLU A 168 6.41 -31.21 37.89
CA GLU A 168 5.98 -32.42 38.58
C GLU A 168 5.95 -33.55 37.54
N ARG A 169 5.94 -34.81 37.99
CA ARG A 169 6.01 -35.97 37.11
C ARG A 169 4.91 -35.93 36.03
N GLY A 170 5.32 -35.74 34.77
CA GLY A 170 4.41 -35.66 33.62
C GLY A 170 3.62 -34.34 33.52
N VAL A 171 3.93 -33.33 34.33
CA VAL A 171 3.29 -32.00 34.31
C VAL A 171 4.33 -30.96 33.91
N VAL A 172 4.18 -30.43 32.69
CA VAL A 172 4.95 -29.28 32.21
C VAL A 172 4.20 -27.99 32.53
N GLY A 173 4.94 -26.99 33.00
CA GLY A 173 4.39 -25.67 33.32
C GLY A 173 5.05 -24.58 32.48
N ASN A 174 4.25 -23.63 31.99
CA ASN A 174 4.74 -22.45 31.26
C ASN A 174 5.40 -21.46 32.21
N VAL A 175 6.53 -20.89 31.76
CA VAL A 175 7.41 -20.09 32.61
C VAL A 175 7.79 -18.75 31.97
N SER A 176 7.60 -18.61 30.67
CA SER A 176 7.92 -17.38 29.94
C SER A 176 6.68 -16.73 29.33
N PHE A 177 6.81 -15.42 29.11
CA PHE A 177 5.97 -14.61 28.25
C PHE A 177 6.73 -14.38 26.94
N HIS A 178 6.01 -14.17 25.84
CA HIS A 178 6.63 -13.74 24.58
C HIS A 178 6.30 -12.27 24.32
N GLY A 179 7.13 -11.56 23.55
CA GLY A 179 6.98 -10.13 23.33
C GLY A 179 5.62 -9.75 22.75
N ARG A 180 5.02 -10.63 21.93
CA ARG A 180 3.70 -10.39 21.34
C ARG A 180 2.49 -10.58 22.29
N GLU A 181 2.72 -11.08 23.52
CA GLU A 181 1.71 -11.13 24.59
C GLU A 181 1.71 -9.83 25.38
N VAL A 182 2.90 -9.24 25.56
CA VAL A 182 3.12 -7.98 26.28
C VAL A 182 2.77 -6.79 25.41
N PHE A 183 3.24 -6.80 24.16
CA PHE A 183 2.92 -5.83 23.12
C PHE A 183 2.04 -6.57 22.11
N PRO A 184 0.71 -6.49 22.14
CA PRO A 184 -0.17 -7.13 21.16
C PRO A 184 -0.30 -6.30 19.88
N LEU A 185 -0.62 -6.93 18.74
CA LEU A 185 -0.90 -6.24 17.47
C LEU A 185 -2.38 -5.85 17.42
N GLU A 186 -2.81 -5.03 18.39
CA GLU A 186 -4.21 -4.63 18.59
C GLU A 186 -4.50 -3.21 18.08
N TYR A 187 -3.47 -2.40 17.88
CA TYR A 187 -3.62 -1.02 17.43
C TYR A 187 -3.72 -0.97 15.92
N VAL A 188 -4.44 0.03 15.42
CA VAL A 188 -4.60 0.27 13.98
C VAL A 188 -3.81 1.51 13.62
N SER A 189 -2.95 1.39 12.62
CA SER A 189 -2.34 2.51 11.94
C SER A 189 -2.90 2.60 10.54
N ASN A 190 -3.38 3.78 10.18
CA ASN A 190 -3.86 4.10 8.85
C ASN A 190 -2.79 4.88 8.11
N THR A 191 -2.44 4.38 6.93
CA THR A 191 -1.50 5.01 6.02
C THR A 191 -2.12 5.06 4.63
N LEU A 192 -1.92 6.15 3.91
CA LEU A 192 -2.36 6.26 2.53
C LEU A 192 -1.12 6.42 1.66
N THR A 193 -0.89 5.44 0.79
CA THR A 193 0.29 5.36 -0.07
C THR A 193 -0.09 5.65 -1.52
N SER A 194 0.71 6.47 -2.21
CA SER A 194 0.55 6.68 -3.64
C SER A 194 1.03 5.50 -4.45
N VAL A 195 0.60 5.45 -5.73
CA VAL A 195 1.29 4.69 -6.77
C VAL A 195 2.76 5.09 -6.83
N GLU A 196 3.59 4.16 -7.28
CA GLU A 196 5.02 4.40 -7.36
C GLU A 196 5.40 5.07 -8.68
N VAL A 197 6.10 6.19 -8.58
CA VAL A 197 6.57 6.98 -9.74
C VAL A 197 8.10 6.95 -9.82
N PRO A 198 8.72 7.28 -10.97
CA PRO A 198 10.17 7.45 -11.07
C PRO A 198 10.72 8.53 -10.12
N ILE A 199 12.00 8.43 -9.74
CA ILE A 199 12.66 9.43 -8.86
C ILE A 199 12.70 10.83 -9.48
N ASP A 200 12.74 10.92 -10.80
CA ASP A 200 12.72 12.17 -11.59
C ASP A 200 11.30 12.64 -11.94
N PHE A 201 10.25 12.00 -11.40
CA PHE A 201 8.88 12.45 -11.59
C PHE A 201 8.68 13.87 -11.07
N MET A 202 8.09 14.71 -11.92
CA MET A 202 7.70 16.08 -11.60
C MET A 202 6.22 16.25 -11.95
N TRP A 203 5.43 16.74 -11.00
CA TRP A 203 4.04 17.10 -11.23
C TRP A 203 3.98 18.48 -11.88
N LYS A 204 3.47 18.55 -13.11
CA LYS A 204 3.24 19.80 -13.85
C LYS A 204 1.74 20.13 -13.85
N GLY A 205 1.14 20.12 -12.66
CA GLY A 205 -0.27 20.41 -12.39
C GLY A 205 -0.66 21.87 -12.52
N ARG A 206 -1.96 22.16 -12.59
CA ARG A 206 -2.52 23.47 -12.24
C ARG A 206 -2.71 23.58 -10.72
N ASP A 207 -3.05 24.78 -10.25
CA ASP A 207 -3.47 25.01 -8.87
C ASP A 207 -4.56 24.01 -8.45
N GLU A 208 -4.30 23.28 -7.37
CA GLU A 208 -5.18 22.23 -6.93
C GLU A 208 -5.42 22.27 -5.42
N ILE A 209 -6.69 22.13 -5.04
CA ILE A 209 -7.06 22.02 -3.64
C ILE A 209 -7.08 20.55 -3.25
N VAL A 210 -6.23 20.17 -2.31
CA VAL A 210 -6.23 18.85 -1.68
C VAL A 210 -6.89 18.96 -0.31
N GLN A 211 -8.09 18.41 -0.19
CA GLN A 211 -8.77 18.23 1.08
C GLN A 211 -8.34 16.92 1.73
N ILE A 212 -7.86 17.02 2.97
CA ILE A 212 -7.43 15.90 3.80
C ILE A 212 -8.34 15.85 5.02
N LYS A 213 -8.97 14.70 5.27
CA LYS A 213 -9.82 14.48 6.43
C LYS A 213 -9.28 13.30 7.26
N VAL A 214 -9.17 13.49 8.57
CA VAL A 214 -8.75 12.47 9.55
C VAL A 214 -9.78 12.44 10.68
N GLY A 215 -10.53 11.35 10.79
CA GLY A 215 -11.73 11.33 11.63
C GLY A 215 -12.69 12.47 11.23
N ASP A 216 -13.24 13.21 12.17
CA ASP A 216 -14.17 14.31 11.85
C ASP A 216 -13.49 15.62 11.39
N ARG A 217 -12.16 15.66 11.38
CA ARG A 217 -11.36 16.88 11.15
C ARG A 217 -10.93 16.95 9.70
N ALA A 218 -11.23 18.05 9.01
CA ALA A 218 -10.86 18.26 7.61
C ALA A 218 -10.05 19.53 7.44
N VAL A 219 -9.04 19.48 6.58
CA VAL A 219 -8.19 20.61 6.23
C VAL A 219 -8.02 20.64 4.72
N LYS A 220 -7.82 21.83 4.16
CA LYS A 220 -7.55 22.03 2.73
C LYS A 220 -6.13 22.57 2.55
N VAL A 221 -5.44 22.05 1.55
CA VAL A 221 -4.13 22.51 1.09
C VAL A 221 -4.26 23.02 -0.32
N HIS A 222 -3.61 24.13 -0.62
CA HIS A 222 -3.44 24.60 -1.99
C HIS A 222 -2.08 24.13 -2.48
N LEU A 223 -2.08 23.26 -3.50
CA LEU A 223 -0.89 22.93 -4.28
C LEU A 223 -0.79 23.94 -5.41
N THR A 224 0.11 24.91 -5.28
CA THR A 224 0.21 26.01 -6.25
C THR A 224 1.13 25.64 -7.41
N GLU A 225 0.70 25.97 -8.61
CA GLU A 225 1.47 25.91 -9.84
C GLU A 225 2.59 26.96 -9.83
N ASP A 226 3.76 26.58 -10.38
CA ASP A 226 4.88 27.48 -10.63
C ASP A 226 5.12 27.53 -12.14
N TRP A 227 4.56 28.55 -12.81
CA TRP A 227 4.78 28.81 -14.23
C TRP A 227 5.07 30.29 -14.47
N VAL A 228 5.79 30.55 -15.56
CA VAL A 228 6.12 31.90 -16.01
C VAL A 228 5.82 32.03 -17.49
N ASP A 229 5.10 33.07 -17.89
CA ASP A 229 4.77 33.45 -19.29
C ASP A 229 6.00 33.81 -20.16
N ARG A 230 7.20 33.46 -19.69
CA ARG A 230 8.46 33.51 -20.43
C ARG A 230 9.13 32.17 -20.24
N ASN A 231 9.73 31.65 -21.30
CA ASN A 231 10.56 30.46 -21.17
C ASN A 231 11.64 30.62 -20.09
N ILE A 232 11.79 29.58 -19.27
CA ILE A 232 12.68 29.57 -18.09
C ILE A 232 14.16 29.82 -18.49
N ASN A 233 14.50 29.59 -19.76
CA ASN A 233 15.81 29.89 -20.35
C ASN A 233 16.10 31.40 -20.49
N GLY A 234 15.13 32.27 -20.17
CA GLY A 234 15.25 33.73 -20.25
C GLY A 234 15.29 34.28 -21.67
N ARG A 235 14.98 33.46 -22.68
CA ARG A 235 14.74 33.91 -24.04
C ARG A 235 13.28 34.34 -24.18
N VAL A 236 13.09 35.48 -24.82
CA VAL A 236 11.79 35.90 -25.31
C VAL A 236 11.68 35.26 -26.68
N ASP A 237 10.92 34.19 -26.79
CA ASP A 237 10.64 33.57 -28.08
C ASP A 237 9.62 34.41 -28.85
N LEU A 238 9.57 34.26 -30.17
CA LEU A 238 8.74 35.07 -31.07
C LEU A 238 7.22 34.94 -30.81
N THR A 239 6.84 33.97 -29.96
CA THR A 239 5.50 33.66 -29.47
C THR A 239 5.30 34.31 -28.09
N ASP A 240 4.99 35.60 -28.06
CA ASP A 240 3.65 36.19 -27.96
C ASP A 240 3.18 36.55 -26.55
N TYR A 241 3.71 35.90 -25.49
CA TYR A 241 3.21 36.08 -24.12
C TYR A 241 1.66 36.17 -24.15
N ASN A 242 1.07 35.21 -24.84
CA ASN A 242 -0.38 34.99 -24.93
C ASN A 242 -1.01 34.69 -23.57
N ARG A 243 -0.21 34.61 -22.48
CA ARG A 243 -0.62 34.15 -21.15
C ARG A 243 -1.16 32.74 -21.16
N PHE A 244 -0.74 31.96 -22.15
CA PHE A 244 -0.98 30.54 -22.26
C PHE A 244 0.14 29.78 -21.57
N ARG A 245 -0.12 28.52 -21.21
CA ARG A 245 0.86 27.65 -20.57
C ARG A 245 1.60 26.89 -21.65
N ASP A 246 2.78 27.34 -22.05
CA ASP A 246 3.53 26.68 -23.11
C ASP A 246 4.55 25.65 -22.62
N HIS A 247 4.95 24.78 -23.54
CA HIS A 247 5.98 23.79 -23.28
C HIS A 247 7.33 24.51 -23.07
N GLY A 248 7.78 24.60 -21.81
CA GLY A 248 9.04 25.28 -21.43
C GLY A 248 8.87 26.33 -20.33
N GLU A 249 7.63 26.66 -19.99
CA GLU A 249 7.25 27.72 -19.04
C GLU A 249 6.92 27.21 -17.63
N VAL A 250 6.63 25.93 -17.50
CA VAL A 250 6.15 25.30 -16.25
C VAL A 250 7.30 24.65 -15.49
N ARG A 251 7.49 25.09 -14.25
CA ARG A 251 8.38 24.44 -13.29
C ARG A 251 7.58 23.40 -12.51
N GLY A 252 7.66 22.15 -12.94
CA GLY A 252 7.01 21.05 -12.23
C GLY A 252 7.48 20.94 -10.76
N LEU A 253 6.60 20.49 -9.87
CA LEU A 253 6.91 20.23 -8.47
C LEU A 253 7.46 18.82 -8.29
N THR A 254 8.52 18.67 -7.49
CA THR A 254 8.96 17.35 -7.06
C THR A 254 8.03 16.80 -5.98
N LEU A 255 8.00 15.49 -5.76
CA LEU A 255 7.20 14.93 -4.65
C LEU A 255 7.63 15.45 -3.28
N ASP A 256 8.91 15.82 -3.11
CA ASP A 256 9.40 16.42 -1.87
C ASP A 256 8.83 17.84 -1.68
N ASP A 257 8.74 18.62 -2.77
CA ASP A 257 8.13 19.95 -2.73
C ASP A 257 6.64 19.86 -2.40
N ILE A 258 5.93 18.89 -2.98
CA ILE A 258 4.51 18.63 -2.68
C ILE A 258 4.33 18.21 -1.23
N ALA A 259 5.14 17.26 -0.73
CA ALA A 259 5.08 16.83 0.67
C ALA A 259 5.30 18.02 1.61
N LYS A 260 6.29 18.86 1.31
CA LYS A 260 6.59 20.07 2.07
C LYS A 260 5.45 21.09 2.03
N GLN A 261 4.86 21.35 0.87
CA GLN A 261 3.70 22.25 0.76
C GLN A 261 2.52 21.74 1.58
N ILE A 262 2.26 20.42 1.58
CA ILE A 262 1.19 19.83 2.38
C ILE A 262 1.47 19.94 3.88
N GLU A 263 2.71 19.72 4.33
CA GLU A 263 3.07 19.84 5.74
C GLU A 263 3.12 21.31 6.22
N GLU A 264 3.57 22.24 5.38
CA GLU A 264 3.76 23.65 5.75
C GLU A 264 2.53 24.54 5.47
N SER A 265 1.50 24.02 4.79
CA SER A 265 0.30 24.79 4.45
C SER A 265 -0.46 25.25 5.71
N MET A 266 -0.51 26.57 5.89
CA MET A 266 -1.21 27.26 6.99
C MET A 266 -2.55 27.90 6.58
N ASP A 267 -2.83 28.00 5.27
CA ASP A 267 -3.87 28.90 4.75
C ASP A 267 -5.32 28.48 5.05
N MET A 268 -5.59 27.24 5.48
CA MET A 268 -6.95 26.79 5.83
C MET A 268 -6.99 25.76 6.99
N GLY A 269 -6.05 25.86 7.94
CA GLY A 269 -5.90 24.93 9.06
C GLY A 269 -4.57 24.17 8.98
N ASP A 270 -3.99 23.80 10.12
CA ASP A 270 -2.66 23.20 10.15
C ASP A 270 -2.76 21.68 9.86
N VAL A 271 -2.57 21.28 8.59
CA VAL A 271 -2.56 19.86 8.14
C VAL A 271 -1.52 19.05 8.88
N SER A 272 -0.36 19.66 9.14
CA SER A 272 0.74 19.08 9.93
C SER A 272 0.29 18.53 11.27
N ARG A 273 -0.81 19.04 11.84
CA ARG A 273 -1.37 18.53 13.09
C ARG A 273 -1.94 17.13 12.96
N LEU A 274 -2.60 16.84 11.84
CA LEU A 274 -3.42 15.64 11.67
C LEU A 274 -2.61 14.45 11.09
N ILE A 275 -1.68 14.74 10.18
CA ILE A 275 -0.92 13.74 9.44
C ILE A 275 0.55 14.14 9.29
N SER A 276 1.38 13.15 8.97
CA SER A 276 2.73 13.34 8.42
C SER A 276 2.74 12.91 6.96
N VAL A 277 3.41 13.67 6.11
CA VAL A 277 3.52 13.40 4.68
C VAL A 277 4.99 13.27 4.32
N SER A 278 5.39 12.10 3.84
CA SER A 278 6.79 11.80 3.53
C SER A 278 6.92 11.12 2.18
N VAL A 279 8.08 11.29 1.55
CA VAL A 279 8.43 10.60 0.31
C VAL A 279 9.31 9.40 0.62
N GLN A 280 8.83 8.20 0.29
CA GLN A 280 9.61 6.97 0.37
C GLN A 280 10.32 6.76 -0.97
N LYS A 281 11.65 6.74 -0.97
CA LYS A 281 12.47 6.53 -2.16
C LYS A 281 13.14 5.16 -2.12
N ASP A 282 12.98 4.39 -3.19
CA ASP A 282 13.70 3.14 -3.43
C ASP A 282 14.73 3.33 -4.55
N TYR A 283 15.97 3.60 -4.15
CA TYR A 283 17.09 3.80 -5.07
C TYR A 283 17.47 2.55 -5.85
N ASN A 284 17.11 1.34 -5.40
CA ASN A 284 17.45 0.11 -6.13
C ASN A 284 16.55 -0.06 -7.35
N ASN A 285 15.28 0.30 -7.21
CA ASN A 285 14.30 0.24 -8.30
C ASN A 285 14.19 1.58 -9.06
N GLY A 286 14.77 2.67 -8.54
CA GLY A 286 14.70 4.00 -9.15
C GLY A 286 13.33 4.66 -8.98
N THR A 287 12.62 4.33 -7.90
CA THR A 287 11.21 4.70 -7.69
C THR A 287 11.02 5.49 -6.41
N GLN A 288 9.91 6.22 -6.34
CA GLN A 288 9.48 6.96 -5.16
C GLN A 288 7.95 6.94 -5.03
N ARG A 289 7.45 7.12 -3.82
CA ARG A 289 6.01 7.25 -3.55
C ARG A 289 5.76 8.20 -2.39
N LEU A 290 4.60 8.84 -2.40
CA LEU A 290 4.12 9.72 -1.35
C LEU A 290 3.36 8.89 -0.30
N VAL A 291 3.63 9.14 0.98
CA VAL A 291 3.05 8.38 2.09
C VAL A 291 2.50 9.33 3.12
N PHE A 292 1.19 9.24 3.33
CA PHE A 292 0.45 9.95 4.36
C PHE A 292 0.27 9.00 5.54
N LYS A 293 0.63 9.45 6.74
CA LYS A 293 0.47 8.67 7.97
C LYS A 293 -0.36 9.45 8.97
N SER A 294 -1.43 8.84 9.45
CA SER A 294 -2.28 9.41 10.49
C SER A 294 -1.55 9.40 11.83
N HIS A 295 -1.55 10.53 12.54
CA HIS A 295 -0.99 10.60 13.88
C HIS A 295 -1.88 9.92 14.93
N THR A 296 -3.21 9.96 14.76
CA THR A 296 -4.14 9.34 15.70
C THR A 296 -4.45 7.87 15.39
N GLY A 297 -4.05 7.38 14.22
CA GLY A 297 -4.45 6.07 13.72
C GLY A 297 -5.87 6.04 13.17
N GLU A 298 -6.57 7.16 13.09
CA GLU A 298 -7.88 7.26 12.42
C GLU A 298 -7.74 7.17 10.90
N PRO A 299 -8.80 6.74 10.18
CA PRO A 299 -8.82 6.67 8.72
C PRO A 299 -8.52 8.03 8.08
N ILE A 300 -7.74 7.99 7.01
CA ILE A 300 -7.41 9.16 6.21
C ILE A 300 -8.29 9.15 4.97
N GLN A 301 -8.93 10.28 4.69
CA GLN A 301 -9.57 10.54 3.42
C GLN A 301 -8.87 11.69 2.71
N VAL A 302 -8.62 11.51 1.41
CA VAL A 302 -8.04 12.54 0.56
C VAL A 302 -8.93 12.71 -0.66
N THR A 303 -9.26 13.97 -0.93
CA THR A 303 -9.97 14.39 -2.13
C THR A 303 -9.33 15.63 -2.67
N SER A 304 -9.03 15.62 -3.94
CA SER A 304 -8.50 16.78 -4.63
C SER A 304 -9.44 17.27 -5.72
N TRP A 305 -9.37 18.55 -6.06
CA TRP A 305 -10.08 19.12 -7.20
C TRP A 305 -9.34 20.35 -7.70
N PRO A 306 -9.39 20.63 -9.02
CA PRO A 306 -8.79 21.83 -9.60
C PRO A 306 -9.44 23.08 -9.01
N GLU A 307 -8.64 24.10 -8.73
CA GLU A 307 -9.13 25.40 -8.28
C GLU A 307 -9.52 26.24 -9.50
N THR A 308 -10.82 26.44 -9.71
CA THR A 308 -11.35 27.23 -10.84
C THR A 308 -11.42 28.73 -10.54
N ASP A 309 -10.86 29.19 -9.43
CA ASP A 309 -10.90 30.62 -9.09
C ASP A 309 -10.00 31.39 -10.06
N ARG A 310 -10.62 32.37 -10.74
CA ARG A 310 -9.91 33.30 -11.60
C ARG A 310 -8.98 34.14 -10.73
N LEU A 311 -7.73 33.72 -10.60
CA LEU A 311 -6.67 34.59 -10.09
C LEU A 311 -6.75 35.91 -10.86
N GLN A 312 -6.82 37.02 -10.11
CA GLN A 312 -6.88 38.35 -10.69
C GLN A 312 -5.72 38.52 -11.68
N GLN A 313 -6.07 38.90 -12.91
CA GLN A 313 -5.09 39.02 -13.98
C GLN A 313 -4.41 40.37 -13.93
N THR A 314 -3.16 40.43 -14.41
CA THR A 314 -2.53 41.73 -14.66
C THR A 314 -3.30 42.45 -15.76
N GLN A 315 -3.39 43.77 -15.65
CA GLN A 315 -4.17 44.58 -16.57
C GLN A 315 -3.37 44.89 -17.84
N SER A 316 -4.02 44.99 -19.00
CA SER A 316 -3.37 45.36 -20.26
C SER A 316 -4.23 46.23 -21.16
N ILE A 317 -3.60 46.91 -22.11
CA ILE A 317 -4.23 47.60 -23.24
C ILE A 317 -3.55 47.11 -24.51
N VAL A 318 -4.35 46.59 -25.45
CA VAL A 318 -3.87 46.05 -26.73
C VAL A 318 -4.20 47.05 -27.84
N GLY A 319 -3.20 47.38 -28.64
CA GLY A 319 -3.33 48.26 -29.80
C GLY A 319 -3.93 47.57 -31.03
N GLU A 320 -4.28 48.37 -32.02
CA GLU A 320 -4.76 47.89 -33.32
C GLU A 320 -3.62 47.19 -34.08
N GLY A 321 -3.95 46.21 -34.92
CA GLY A 321 -2.95 45.52 -35.74
C GLY A 321 -2.48 46.40 -36.90
N LEU A 322 -1.24 46.88 -36.83
CA LEU A 322 -0.69 47.85 -37.78
C LEU A 322 0.52 47.30 -38.52
N THR A 323 0.53 47.44 -39.85
CA THR A 323 1.64 46.99 -40.70
C THR A 323 2.52 48.18 -41.11
N ALA A 324 3.82 48.07 -40.89
CA ALA A 324 4.84 49.06 -41.23
C ALA A 324 4.54 50.47 -40.69
N TRP A 325 3.97 50.56 -39.49
CA TRP A 325 3.56 51.83 -38.89
C TRP A 325 4.76 52.66 -38.42
N THR A 326 4.69 53.97 -38.69
CA THR A 326 5.59 54.99 -38.15
C THR A 326 4.77 56.21 -37.76
N ALA A 327 5.13 56.87 -36.66
CA ALA A 327 4.45 58.08 -36.23
C ALA A 327 4.50 59.18 -37.32
N ASN A 328 3.34 59.62 -37.78
CA ASN A 328 3.23 60.66 -38.81
C ASN A 328 3.50 62.07 -38.27
N ASP A 329 3.12 62.32 -37.01
CA ASP A 329 3.20 63.60 -36.31
C ASP A 329 3.68 63.40 -34.86
N ASP A 330 4.24 64.45 -34.25
CA ASP A 330 4.60 64.44 -32.83
C ASP A 330 3.34 64.34 -31.95
N GLY A 331 3.41 63.57 -30.87
CA GLY A 331 2.31 63.37 -29.92
C GLY A 331 2.82 62.96 -28.54
N THR A 332 1.89 62.73 -27.61
CA THR A 332 2.22 62.26 -26.26
C THR A 332 1.38 61.06 -25.86
N LEU A 333 2.03 60.12 -25.16
CA LEU A 333 1.42 58.97 -24.52
C LEU A 333 1.65 59.11 -23.00
N ARG A 334 0.59 59.41 -22.25
CA ARG A 334 0.65 59.55 -20.79
C ARG A 334 0.04 58.34 -20.13
N ILE A 335 0.80 57.63 -19.31
CA ILE A 335 0.35 56.48 -18.55
C ILE A 335 0.20 56.85 -17.08
N TYR A 336 -0.99 56.69 -16.51
CA TYR A 336 -1.26 57.08 -15.13
C TYR A 336 -2.19 56.12 -14.38
N VAL A 337 -2.05 56.09 -13.06
CA VAL A 337 -2.93 55.42 -12.10
C VAL A 337 -3.50 56.47 -11.16
N PRO A 338 -4.84 56.56 -10.98
CA PRO A 338 -5.45 57.54 -10.07
C PRO A 338 -4.88 57.44 -8.64
N GLY A 339 -4.06 58.41 -8.25
CA GLY A 339 -3.41 58.47 -6.93
C GLY A 339 -2.04 57.79 -6.83
N GLY A 340 -1.42 57.41 -7.95
CA GLY A 340 -0.13 56.70 -8.00
C GLY A 340 0.79 57.15 -9.16
N LEU A 341 1.28 56.17 -9.94
CA LEU A 341 2.14 56.34 -11.12
C LEU A 341 1.53 57.35 -12.12
N ASP A 342 2.32 58.27 -12.68
CA ASP A 342 1.88 59.26 -13.68
C ASP A 342 3.08 59.73 -14.51
N GLU A 343 3.30 59.09 -15.66
CA GLU A 343 4.47 59.32 -16.52
C GLU A 343 4.02 59.65 -17.95
N THR A 344 4.73 60.56 -18.63
CA THR A 344 4.41 60.99 -20.00
C THR A 344 5.59 60.72 -20.93
N ILE A 345 5.29 60.11 -22.08
CA ILE A 345 6.26 59.72 -23.09
C ILE A 345 5.98 60.52 -24.36
N ASP A 346 7.04 61.10 -24.92
CA ASP A 346 6.98 61.82 -26.18
C ASP A 346 7.10 60.86 -27.37
N VAL A 347 6.08 60.88 -28.23
CA VAL A 347 6.07 60.20 -29.54
C VAL A 347 6.53 61.24 -30.57
N VAL A 348 7.63 60.96 -31.26
CA VAL A 348 8.24 61.86 -32.24
C VAL A 348 7.96 61.33 -33.64
N ALA A 349 7.72 62.23 -34.59
CA ALA A 349 7.53 61.84 -36.00
C ALA A 349 8.69 60.96 -36.50
N GLY A 350 8.34 59.78 -37.03
CA GLY A 350 9.28 58.75 -37.48
C GLY A 350 9.57 57.63 -36.45
N ASP A 351 9.09 57.73 -35.21
CA ASP A 351 9.14 56.61 -34.26
C ASP A 351 8.39 55.40 -34.80
N THR A 352 9.01 54.22 -34.70
CA THR A 352 8.36 52.94 -34.97
C THR A 352 7.61 52.43 -33.74
N LEU A 353 6.74 51.42 -33.89
CA LEU A 353 6.10 50.78 -32.74
C LEU A 353 7.14 50.22 -31.74
N GLN A 354 8.30 49.75 -32.21
CA GLN A 354 9.39 49.27 -31.38
C GLN A 354 10.04 50.40 -30.56
N ASP A 355 10.27 51.56 -31.17
CA ASP A 355 10.82 52.73 -30.46
C ASP A 355 9.89 53.18 -29.32
N ILE A 356 8.58 53.08 -29.52
CA ILE A 356 7.57 53.42 -28.50
C ILE A 356 7.58 52.39 -27.36
N ALA A 357 7.66 51.09 -27.69
CA ALA A 357 7.78 50.03 -26.68
C ALA A 357 9.04 50.22 -25.80
N ASP A 358 10.19 50.51 -26.41
CA ASP A 358 11.46 50.73 -25.71
C ASP A 358 11.41 51.98 -24.81
N LYS A 359 10.74 53.05 -25.25
CA LYS A 359 10.51 54.25 -24.44
C LYS A 359 9.63 53.97 -23.23
N ILE A 360 8.57 53.16 -23.36
CA ILE A 360 7.72 52.77 -22.23
C ILE A 360 8.53 51.93 -21.23
N ASN A 361 9.24 50.90 -21.70
CA ASN A 361 10.02 49.99 -20.86
C ASN A 361 11.15 50.68 -20.10
N SER A 362 11.74 51.72 -20.67
CA SER A 362 12.83 52.48 -20.03
C SER A 362 12.35 53.58 -19.08
N THR A 363 11.11 54.06 -19.23
CA THR A 363 10.59 55.24 -18.50
C THR A 363 9.63 54.87 -17.38
N VAL A 364 8.79 53.84 -17.56
CA VAL A 364 7.65 53.58 -16.68
C VAL A 364 7.89 52.34 -15.82
N GLN A 365 8.20 52.54 -14.53
CA GLN A 365 8.39 51.41 -13.61
C GLN A 365 7.07 50.72 -13.27
N GLY A 366 6.99 49.41 -13.51
CA GLY A 366 5.81 48.60 -13.22
C GLY A 366 4.84 48.42 -14.39
N ILE A 367 5.21 48.93 -15.57
CA ILE A 367 4.49 48.77 -16.83
C ILE A 367 5.52 48.31 -17.89
N GLU A 368 5.15 47.30 -18.66
CA GLU A 368 5.96 46.73 -19.74
C GLU A 368 5.17 46.83 -21.05
N ALA A 369 5.82 47.27 -22.11
CA ALA A 369 5.26 47.38 -23.45
C ALA A 369 6.06 46.52 -24.44
N ARG A 370 5.35 45.88 -25.36
CA ARG A 370 5.96 45.03 -26.39
C ARG A 370 5.08 45.00 -27.64
N LEU A 371 5.61 44.40 -28.69
CA LEU A 371 4.88 44.16 -29.93
C LEU A 371 4.26 42.75 -29.93
N SER A 372 3.09 42.61 -30.55
CA SER A 372 2.47 41.33 -30.91
C SER A 372 3.36 40.57 -31.92
N PRO A 373 3.28 39.23 -32.01
CA PRO A 373 4.03 38.45 -32.98
C PRO A 373 3.80 38.90 -34.43
N GLY A 374 4.84 38.76 -35.24
CA GLY A 374 4.86 39.08 -36.66
C GLY A 374 5.98 40.04 -37.03
N ASP A 375 6.43 40.02 -38.29
CA ASP A 375 7.39 41.02 -38.77
C ASP A 375 6.65 42.36 -38.92
N PRO A 376 6.98 43.40 -38.11
CA PRO A 376 6.27 44.68 -38.13
C PRO A 376 6.37 45.39 -39.48
N LEU A 377 7.24 44.95 -40.40
CA LEU A 377 7.36 45.48 -41.75
C LEU A 377 6.46 44.76 -42.77
N THR A 378 6.05 43.51 -42.53
CA THR A 378 5.30 42.70 -43.50
C THR A 378 3.95 42.19 -43.00
N GLU A 379 3.72 42.24 -41.69
CA GLU A 379 2.53 41.70 -41.02
C GLU A 379 1.90 42.76 -40.09
N PRO A 380 0.59 42.68 -39.81
CA PRO A 380 -0.06 43.56 -38.86
C PRO A 380 0.37 43.22 -37.44
N VAL A 381 1.03 44.17 -36.77
CA VAL A 381 1.57 44.01 -35.41
C VAL A 381 0.93 45.05 -34.48
N SER A 382 0.44 44.61 -33.32
CA SER A 382 -0.15 45.47 -32.29
C SER A 382 0.86 45.81 -31.19
N LEU A 383 0.78 47.02 -30.63
CA LEU A 383 1.50 47.37 -29.40
C LEU A 383 0.68 46.91 -28.18
N VAL A 384 1.26 46.06 -27.34
CA VAL A 384 0.64 45.56 -26.10
C VAL A 384 1.34 46.22 -24.91
N VAL A 385 0.57 46.95 -24.10
CA VAL A 385 1.04 47.57 -22.86
C VAL A 385 0.39 46.84 -21.69
N SER A 386 1.19 46.38 -20.74
CA SER A 386 0.74 45.55 -19.63
C SER A 386 1.36 45.96 -18.29
N SER A 387 0.66 45.71 -17.19
CA SER A 387 1.26 45.90 -15.87
C SER A 387 2.08 44.70 -15.44
N THR A 388 3.18 44.94 -14.72
CA THR A 388 4.00 43.89 -14.10
C THR A 388 3.44 43.42 -12.74
N LYS A 389 2.31 43.97 -12.27
CA LYS A 389 1.67 43.61 -10.99
C LYS A 389 0.19 43.27 -11.20
N VAL A 390 -0.29 42.31 -10.42
CA VAL A 390 -1.72 41.97 -10.32
C VAL A 390 -2.45 43.13 -9.63
N ASP A 391 -3.72 43.37 -10.01
CA ASP A 391 -4.57 44.46 -9.49
C ASP A 391 -4.07 45.89 -9.73
N PHE A 392 -3.23 46.07 -10.75
CA PHE A 392 -2.71 47.38 -11.11
C PHE A 392 -3.43 47.95 -12.35
N GLN A 393 -4.57 48.59 -12.15
CA GLN A 393 -5.33 49.25 -13.22
C GLN A 393 -4.68 50.59 -13.59
N PHE A 394 -4.26 50.73 -14.85
CA PHE A 394 -3.65 51.95 -15.38
C PHE A 394 -4.48 52.51 -16.55
N HIS A 395 -4.30 53.80 -16.80
CA HIS A 395 -4.97 54.52 -17.87
C HIS A 395 -3.92 55.11 -18.81
N MET A 396 -4.25 55.19 -20.09
CA MET A 396 -3.42 55.85 -21.09
C MET A 396 -4.17 56.99 -21.76
N ASP A 397 -3.65 58.22 -21.66
CA ASP A 397 -4.10 59.36 -22.44
C ASP A 397 -3.19 59.49 -23.67
N LEU A 398 -3.81 59.44 -24.86
CA LEU A 398 -3.12 59.49 -26.15
C LEU A 398 -3.45 60.77 -26.91
N THR A 399 -2.44 61.42 -27.48
CA THR A 399 -2.58 62.60 -28.34
C THR A 399 -1.87 62.44 -29.68
N GLU A 400 -2.39 63.10 -30.72
CA GLU A 400 -1.83 63.16 -32.09
C GLU A 400 -1.34 61.77 -32.60
N GLY A 401 -0.05 61.65 -32.98
CA GLY A 401 0.51 60.43 -33.56
C GLY A 401 0.41 59.17 -32.67
N ALA A 402 0.31 59.31 -31.34
CA ALA A 402 0.17 58.18 -30.43
C ALA A 402 -1.20 57.49 -30.52
N ARG A 403 -2.19 58.15 -31.13
CA ARG A 403 -3.59 57.67 -31.18
C ARG A 403 -3.79 56.53 -32.18
N GLU A 404 -3.09 56.62 -33.32
CA GLU A 404 -3.20 55.65 -34.42
C GLU A 404 -2.85 54.22 -33.98
N ILE A 405 -2.08 54.09 -32.88
CA ILE A 405 -1.60 52.83 -32.31
C ILE A 405 -2.74 52.00 -31.69
N PHE A 406 -3.73 52.64 -31.06
CA PHE A 406 -4.72 51.95 -30.24
C PHE A 406 -6.17 52.12 -30.69
N VAL A 407 -6.46 53.12 -31.52
CA VAL A 407 -7.83 53.36 -32.00
C VAL A 407 -7.79 53.86 -33.43
N SER A 408 -8.46 53.15 -34.33
CA SER A 408 -8.55 53.50 -35.75
C SER A 408 -9.39 54.77 -36.05
N ALA A 409 -10.27 55.23 -35.13
CA ALA A 409 -10.88 56.58 -35.15
C ALA A 409 -11.61 56.96 -33.82
N PRO A 410 -11.39 58.18 -33.25
CA PRO A 410 -12.52 59.12 -33.11
C PRO A 410 -12.16 60.63 -33.27
N ALA A 411 -13.15 61.52 -33.20
CA ALA A 411 -13.04 62.97 -33.47
C ALA A 411 -12.55 63.86 -32.29
N ASP A 412 -12.15 63.27 -31.15
CA ASP A 412 -11.73 64.01 -29.95
C ASP A 412 -10.21 64.25 -29.90
N PRO A 413 -9.72 65.35 -29.28
CA PRO A 413 -8.30 65.71 -29.25
C PRO A 413 -7.44 64.87 -28.29
N VAL A 414 -8.04 64.16 -27.32
CA VAL A 414 -7.36 63.25 -26.38
C VAL A 414 -8.19 61.97 -26.28
N VAL A 415 -7.55 60.80 -26.41
CA VAL A 415 -8.19 59.50 -26.25
C VAL A 415 -7.71 58.87 -24.94
N THR A 416 -8.62 58.64 -24.00
CA THR A 416 -8.32 57.94 -22.74
C THR A 416 -8.72 56.48 -22.86
N LEU A 417 -7.76 55.59 -22.70
CA LEU A 417 -7.97 54.14 -22.62
C LEU A 417 -7.76 53.69 -21.18
N ALA A 418 -8.66 52.84 -20.69
CA ALA A 418 -8.48 52.15 -19.42
C ALA A 418 -7.92 50.76 -19.69
N SER A 419 -6.97 50.31 -18.86
CA SER A 419 -6.53 48.93 -18.88
C SER A 419 -7.68 48.03 -18.48
N GLU A 420 -7.83 46.93 -19.22
CA GLU A 420 -8.76 45.85 -18.89
C GLU A 420 -7.96 44.70 -18.28
N GLU A 421 -8.62 43.86 -17.48
CA GLU A 421 -8.03 42.58 -17.08
C GLU A 421 -7.62 41.86 -18.35
N SER A 422 -6.31 41.60 -18.50
CA SER A 422 -5.94 40.83 -19.68
C SER A 422 -6.51 39.44 -19.50
N LYS A 423 -7.17 39.04 -20.57
CA LYS A 423 -7.97 37.84 -20.57
C LYS A 423 -6.97 36.68 -20.57
N ARG A 424 -7.10 35.76 -19.62
CA ARG A 424 -6.35 34.51 -19.58
C ARG A 424 -6.97 33.59 -20.66
N PRO A 425 -6.20 33.04 -21.62
CA PRO A 425 -6.66 31.88 -22.35
C PRO A 425 -6.87 30.78 -21.31
N VAL A 426 -8.11 30.31 -21.19
CA VAL A 426 -8.41 29.34 -20.15
C VAL A 426 -7.81 28.00 -20.60
N ASP A 427 -6.89 27.47 -19.79
CA ASP A 427 -6.44 26.10 -19.95
C ASP A 427 -7.44 25.22 -19.20
N HIS A 428 -7.92 24.17 -19.84
CA HIS A 428 -9.18 23.48 -19.49
C HIS A 428 -8.90 22.14 -18.78
N SER A 429 -7.76 22.01 -18.11
CA SER A 429 -7.28 20.72 -17.62
C SER A 429 -7.88 20.34 -16.26
N HIS A 430 -8.74 19.32 -16.21
CA HIS A 430 -9.33 18.79 -14.97
C HIS A 430 -8.38 17.82 -14.24
N ILE A 431 -7.28 18.32 -13.70
CA ILE A 431 -6.35 17.41 -12.99
C ILE A 431 -6.80 17.25 -11.54
N ASP A 432 -7.12 16.00 -11.20
CA ASP A 432 -7.24 15.55 -9.82
C ASP A 432 -5.95 14.83 -9.38
N PHE A 433 -5.01 15.51 -8.73
CA PHE A 433 -3.75 15.00 -8.17
C PHE A 433 -3.93 13.75 -7.32
N SER A 434 -4.89 13.73 -6.38
CA SER A 434 -5.08 12.53 -5.55
C SER A 434 -5.55 11.34 -6.36
N THR A 435 -6.34 11.55 -7.42
CA THR A 435 -6.75 10.45 -8.29
C THR A 435 -5.60 10.00 -9.19
N LEU A 436 -4.78 10.92 -9.71
CA LEU A 436 -3.58 10.60 -10.49
C LEU A 436 -2.59 9.74 -9.69
N MET A 437 -2.36 10.13 -8.43
CA MET A 437 -1.46 9.41 -7.53
C MET A 437 -2.07 8.13 -6.94
N GLY A 438 -3.30 7.77 -7.31
CA GLY A 438 -4.03 6.60 -6.77
C GLY A 438 -4.31 6.70 -5.26
N MET A 439 -4.43 7.92 -4.75
CA MET A 439 -4.63 8.25 -3.34
C MET A 439 -6.04 8.75 -3.03
N GLU A 440 -6.85 9.03 -4.05
CA GLU A 440 -8.23 9.44 -3.89
C GLU A 440 -9.01 8.40 -3.09
N THR A 441 -9.72 8.84 -2.05
CA THR A 441 -10.60 7.97 -1.25
C THR A 441 -12.08 8.31 -1.42
N THR A 442 -12.41 9.42 -2.07
CA THR A 442 -13.79 9.77 -2.41
C THR A 442 -14.13 9.21 -3.78
N LEU A 443 -15.33 8.66 -3.91
CA LEU A 443 -15.76 8.07 -5.16
C LEU A 443 -16.32 9.16 -6.08
N LYS A 444 -15.70 9.34 -7.25
CA LYS A 444 -16.11 10.28 -8.29
C LYS A 444 -16.62 9.50 -9.50
N SER A 445 -17.77 9.90 -10.05
CA SER A 445 -18.22 9.36 -11.33
C SER A 445 -17.34 9.87 -12.47
N ARG A 446 -17.50 9.28 -13.65
CA ARG A 446 -17.10 9.93 -14.90
C ARG A 446 -17.75 11.31 -15.04
N GLN A 447 -17.22 12.11 -15.95
CA GLN A 447 -17.83 13.40 -16.26
C GLN A 447 -19.02 13.21 -17.22
N PHE A 448 -20.01 14.06 -17.09
CA PHE A 448 -21.19 14.11 -17.94
C PHE A 448 -21.28 15.50 -18.56
N ALA A 449 -21.55 15.59 -19.86
CA ALA A 449 -21.87 16.89 -20.46
C ALA A 449 -23.16 17.46 -19.86
N ASP A 450 -23.35 18.79 -19.91
CA ASP A 450 -24.58 19.39 -19.41
C ASP A 450 -25.82 18.81 -20.11
N GLY A 451 -26.77 18.32 -19.30
CA GLY A 451 -27.97 17.64 -19.79
C GLY A 451 -27.74 16.25 -20.40
N GLU A 452 -26.52 15.69 -20.37
CA GLU A 452 -26.26 14.32 -20.84
C GLU A 452 -27.14 13.33 -20.07
N THR A 453 -27.84 12.47 -20.82
CA THR A 453 -28.61 11.39 -20.25
C THR A 453 -27.93 10.06 -20.53
N PHE A 454 -27.76 9.23 -19.50
CA PHE A 454 -27.33 7.85 -19.69
C PHE A 454 -28.55 6.92 -19.81
N ASN A 455 -28.38 5.85 -20.58
CA ASN A 455 -29.46 4.94 -20.94
C ASN A 455 -29.65 3.84 -19.88
N VAL A 456 -30.85 3.75 -19.30
CA VAL A 456 -31.24 2.69 -18.37
C VAL A 456 -32.20 1.73 -19.07
N ALA A 457 -31.76 1.16 -20.20
CA ALA A 457 -32.56 0.21 -20.98
C ALA A 457 -32.82 -1.09 -20.20
N THR A 458 -31.80 -1.57 -19.49
CA THR A 458 -31.91 -2.65 -18.50
C THR A 458 -32.11 -2.05 -17.12
N ASP A 459 -32.79 -2.78 -16.23
CA ASP A 459 -32.95 -2.42 -14.81
C ASP A 459 -31.60 -1.96 -14.24
N LEU A 460 -31.61 -0.87 -13.47
CA LEU A 460 -30.47 -0.43 -12.68
C LEU A 460 -30.67 -0.93 -11.25
N HIS A 461 -29.70 -1.67 -10.73
CA HIS A 461 -29.71 -2.17 -9.35
C HIS A 461 -28.34 -1.97 -8.72
N LEU A 462 -28.19 -0.85 -7.99
CA LEU A 462 -26.98 -0.49 -7.28
C LEU A 462 -27.12 -0.77 -5.79
N ARG A 463 -26.04 -1.23 -5.16
CA ARG A 463 -25.94 -1.34 -3.71
C ARG A 463 -24.78 -0.48 -3.20
N PHE A 464 -25.08 0.31 -2.18
CA PHE A 464 -24.15 1.14 -1.43
C PHE A 464 -23.94 0.52 -0.05
N GLU A 465 -22.70 0.35 0.37
CA GLU A 465 -22.33 -0.18 1.69
C GLU A 465 -21.20 0.66 2.30
N SER A 466 -21.36 1.05 3.56
CA SER A 466 -20.34 1.74 4.35
C SER A 466 -20.47 1.29 5.80
N GLY A 467 -19.53 0.44 6.23
CA GLY A 467 -19.56 -0.27 7.51
C GLY A 467 -20.90 -0.94 7.82
N LYS A 468 -21.71 -0.34 8.69
CA LYS A 468 -23.04 -0.88 9.06
C LYS A 468 -24.19 -0.38 8.19
N ASN A 469 -23.98 0.70 7.46
CA ASN A 469 -24.99 1.32 6.62
C ASN A 469 -25.04 0.62 5.26
N VAL A 470 -26.23 0.18 4.86
CA VAL A 470 -26.47 -0.47 3.56
C VAL A 470 -27.71 0.15 2.93
N SER A 471 -27.63 0.46 1.65
CA SER A 471 -28.76 0.99 0.88
C SER A 471 -28.74 0.43 -0.54
N GLU A 472 -29.91 0.08 -1.09
CA GLU A 472 -30.03 -0.43 -2.46
C GLU A 472 -30.94 0.49 -3.29
N LEU A 473 -30.45 0.91 -4.45
CA LEU A 473 -31.19 1.69 -5.43
C LEU A 473 -31.60 0.77 -6.58
N LYS A 474 -32.91 0.58 -6.74
CA LYS A 474 -33.48 -0.13 -7.90
C LYS A 474 -34.31 0.83 -8.76
N ILE A 475 -34.02 0.85 -10.05
CA ILE A 475 -34.76 1.59 -11.07
C ILE A 475 -35.12 0.62 -12.18
N ASP A 476 -36.41 0.42 -12.42
CA ASP A 476 -36.88 -0.43 -13.51
C ASP A 476 -36.48 0.17 -14.87
N GLY A 477 -36.07 -0.68 -15.80
CA GLY A 477 -35.58 -0.26 -17.11
C GLY A 477 -36.65 0.38 -18.00
N GLY A 478 -36.20 1.14 -19.00
CA GLY A 478 -37.07 1.71 -20.05
C GLY A 478 -37.05 3.24 -20.18
N GLY A 479 -36.05 3.92 -19.63
CA GLY A 479 -35.89 5.37 -19.74
C GLY A 479 -34.44 5.82 -19.72
N THR A 480 -34.25 7.14 -19.77
CA THR A 480 -32.94 7.78 -19.59
C THR A 480 -32.96 8.61 -18.30
N LEU A 481 -31.80 8.81 -17.69
CA LEU A 481 -31.63 9.61 -16.47
C LEU A 481 -30.52 10.64 -16.68
N THR A 482 -30.73 11.84 -16.17
CA THR A 482 -29.64 12.81 -15.99
C THR A 482 -28.89 12.51 -14.69
N ILE A 483 -27.66 13.02 -14.57
CA ILE A 483 -26.85 12.87 -13.35
C ILE A 483 -27.53 13.51 -12.13
N ASP A 484 -28.22 14.64 -12.32
CA ASP A 484 -29.00 15.32 -11.29
C ASP A 484 -30.16 14.46 -10.76
N GLN A 485 -30.86 13.78 -11.67
CA GLN A 485 -31.94 12.86 -11.32
C GLN A 485 -31.42 11.62 -10.59
N LEU A 486 -30.25 11.11 -10.99
CA LEU A 486 -29.60 9.99 -10.30
C LEU A 486 -29.17 10.41 -8.88
N ALA A 487 -28.51 11.55 -8.74
CA ALA A 487 -28.06 12.08 -7.45
C ALA A 487 -29.22 12.22 -6.46
N GLU A 488 -30.35 12.74 -6.92
CA GLU A 488 -31.55 12.87 -6.09
C GLU A 488 -32.12 11.52 -5.64
N ARG A 489 -32.14 10.52 -6.52
CA ARG A 489 -32.58 9.17 -6.15
C ARG A 489 -31.63 8.50 -5.16
N ILE A 490 -30.32 8.73 -5.29
CA ILE A 490 -29.32 8.23 -4.34
C ILE A 490 -29.54 8.90 -2.97
N ARG A 491 -29.75 10.22 -2.91
CA ARG A 491 -30.07 10.93 -1.66
C ARG A 491 -31.30 10.36 -0.96
N GLN A 492 -32.35 10.06 -1.72
CA GLN A 492 -33.60 9.49 -1.17
C GLN A 492 -33.41 8.08 -0.59
N VAL A 493 -32.50 7.28 -1.17
CA VAL A 493 -32.25 5.89 -0.77
C VAL A 493 -31.22 5.79 0.36
N ALA A 494 -30.13 6.56 0.27
CA ALA A 494 -29.06 6.53 1.25
C ALA A 494 -29.38 7.36 2.51
N GLY A 495 -30.22 8.39 2.41
CA GLY A 495 -30.54 9.25 3.55
C GLY A 495 -29.34 10.05 4.04
N ASP A 496 -29.21 10.22 5.36
CA ASP A 496 -28.28 11.19 5.94
C ASP A 496 -26.82 10.73 6.05
N TRP A 497 -26.52 9.43 5.89
CA TRP A 497 -25.17 8.89 6.10
C TRP A 497 -24.24 9.06 4.89
N LEU A 498 -24.79 9.23 3.69
CA LEU A 498 -24.05 9.42 2.44
C LEU A 498 -24.23 10.86 1.94
N GLU A 499 -23.13 11.57 1.78
CA GLU A 499 -23.08 12.85 1.09
C GLU A 499 -23.01 12.62 -0.42
N VAL A 500 -23.93 13.26 -1.15
CA VAL A 500 -24.09 13.12 -2.61
C VAL A 500 -24.06 14.51 -3.23
N VAL A 501 -22.93 14.87 -3.81
CA VAL A 501 -22.69 16.20 -4.40
C VAL A 501 -22.62 16.06 -5.91
N VAL A 502 -23.34 16.92 -6.63
CA VAL A 502 -23.11 17.13 -8.06
C VAL A 502 -22.16 18.31 -8.16
N HIS A 503 -20.93 18.03 -8.59
CA HIS A 503 -19.93 19.06 -8.87
C HIS A 503 -20.09 19.49 -10.32
N GLU A 504 -20.24 20.78 -10.53
CA GLU A 504 -20.33 21.37 -11.86
C GLU A 504 -18.97 22.00 -12.18
N ASP A 505 -18.49 21.74 -13.39
CA ASP A 505 -17.37 22.47 -13.97
C ASP A 505 -17.91 23.33 -15.12
N HIS A 506 -17.56 24.61 -15.11
CA HIS A 506 -18.18 25.58 -16.00
C HIS A 506 -17.54 25.57 -17.38
N THR A 507 -18.29 25.99 -18.40
CA THR A 507 -17.73 26.17 -19.74
C THR A 507 -16.58 27.16 -19.69
N GLU A 508 -15.43 26.71 -20.20
CA GLU A 508 -14.26 27.54 -20.40
C GLU A 508 -14.06 27.75 -21.92
N MET A 509 -13.85 29.01 -22.35
CA MET A 509 -13.74 29.37 -23.77
C MET A 509 -12.48 30.20 -24.02
N GLY A 510 -11.86 29.99 -25.19
CA GLY A 510 -10.77 30.81 -25.69
C GLY A 510 -11.15 32.29 -25.89
N LEU A 511 -10.14 33.14 -26.07
CA LEU A 511 -10.27 34.61 -26.11
C LEU A 511 -10.88 35.19 -27.39
N GLY A 512 -11.64 34.40 -28.16
CA GLY A 512 -12.24 34.80 -29.43
C GLY A 512 -11.26 34.84 -30.61
N THR A 513 -9.98 34.52 -30.40
CA THR A 513 -8.95 34.35 -31.44
C THR A 513 -8.76 32.88 -31.86
N SER A 514 -9.20 31.91 -31.04
CA SER A 514 -9.27 30.49 -31.40
C SER A 514 -10.62 29.88 -31.00
N GLU A 515 -10.98 28.77 -31.65
CA GLU A 515 -12.20 28.01 -31.36
C GLU A 515 -12.02 26.97 -30.23
N ASN A 516 -10.96 27.09 -29.41
CA ASN A 516 -10.71 26.20 -28.28
C ASN A 516 -11.84 26.32 -27.23
N LEU A 517 -12.44 25.19 -26.89
CA LEU A 517 -13.63 25.10 -26.03
C LEU A 517 -13.51 23.90 -25.08
N GLU A 518 -13.93 24.10 -23.84
CA GLU A 518 -14.35 23.06 -22.90
C GLU A 518 -15.80 23.32 -22.57
N GLU A 519 -16.62 22.32 -22.85
CA GLU A 519 -18.04 22.36 -22.55
C GLU A 519 -18.26 22.19 -21.04
N MET A 520 -19.36 22.72 -20.53
CA MET A 520 -19.75 22.52 -19.13
C MET A 520 -19.90 21.02 -18.85
N THR A 521 -19.32 20.57 -17.74
CA THR A 521 -19.45 19.19 -17.29
C THR A 521 -20.00 19.10 -15.87
N LYS A 522 -20.56 17.94 -15.55
CA LYS A 522 -21.03 17.60 -14.21
C LYS A 522 -20.47 16.25 -13.81
N ARG A 523 -20.07 16.11 -12.55
CA ARG A 523 -19.64 14.84 -11.96
C ARG A 523 -20.33 14.60 -10.63
N LEU A 524 -20.63 13.35 -10.33
CA LEU A 524 -21.20 12.92 -9.07
C LEU A 524 -20.07 12.55 -8.11
N ILE A 525 -20.11 13.11 -6.90
CA ILE A 525 -19.16 12.84 -5.83
C ILE A 525 -19.94 12.17 -4.69
N LEU A 526 -19.53 10.97 -4.32
CA LEU A 526 -20.13 10.19 -3.22
C LEU A 526 -19.13 10.06 -2.08
N ARG A 527 -19.53 10.54 -0.89
CA ARG A 527 -18.69 10.50 0.31
C ARG A 527 -19.49 10.06 1.54
N PRO A 528 -19.06 9.04 2.27
CA PRO A 528 -19.68 8.68 3.54
C PRO A 528 -19.30 9.72 4.61
N LYS A 529 -20.26 10.13 5.45
CA LYS A 529 -20.00 11.13 6.50
C LYS A 529 -19.11 10.60 7.63
N ASP A 530 -19.24 9.31 7.93
CA ASP A 530 -18.56 8.61 9.03
C ASP A 530 -17.10 8.22 8.71
N ASN A 531 -16.57 8.66 7.56
CA ASN A 531 -15.24 8.31 7.04
C ASN A 531 -14.93 6.82 6.88
N GLU A 532 -15.94 5.97 6.97
CA GLU A 532 -15.82 4.56 6.64
C GLU A 532 -15.66 4.38 5.12
N PRO A 533 -15.12 3.23 4.66
CA PRO A 533 -14.99 2.97 3.24
C PRO A 533 -16.36 2.85 2.56
N LEU A 534 -16.54 3.54 1.42
CA LEU A 534 -17.73 3.41 0.59
C LEU A 534 -17.55 2.29 -0.44
N ILE A 535 -18.51 1.40 -0.52
CA ILE A 535 -18.54 0.31 -1.50
C ILE A 535 -19.77 0.51 -2.38
N VAL A 536 -19.56 0.48 -3.69
CA VAL A 536 -20.63 0.60 -4.68
C VAL A 536 -20.52 -0.54 -5.68
N ILE A 537 -21.57 -1.36 -5.72
CA ILE A 537 -21.61 -2.56 -6.57
C ILE A 537 -22.92 -2.67 -7.33
N ASP A 538 -22.85 -3.21 -8.54
CA ASP A 538 -24.05 -3.68 -9.25
C ASP A 538 -24.57 -4.97 -8.59
N ARG A 539 -25.89 -5.15 -8.57
CA ARG A 539 -26.57 -6.38 -8.09
C ARG A 539 -27.21 -7.18 -9.23
N ASN A 540 -26.98 -6.75 -10.46
CA ASN A 540 -27.46 -7.35 -11.70
C ASN A 540 -26.39 -7.23 -12.79
N THR A 541 -26.68 -7.74 -13.99
CA THR A 541 -25.73 -7.82 -15.09
C THR A 541 -25.67 -6.56 -15.97
N SER A 542 -26.20 -5.42 -15.50
CA SER A 542 -26.31 -4.20 -16.31
C SER A 542 -25.04 -3.36 -16.36
N ASN A 543 -24.09 -3.59 -15.46
CA ASN A 543 -22.80 -2.86 -15.37
C ASN A 543 -22.94 -1.33 -15.25
N HIS A 544 -24.03 -0.83 -14.65
CA HIS A 544 -24.26 0.61 -14.54
C HIS A 544 -23.27 1.26 -13.59
N ALA A 545 -22.88 0.60 -12.48
CA ALA A 545 -21.86 1.14 -11.58
C ALA A 545 -20.52 1.32 -12.33
N MET A 546 -20.18 0.38 -13.20
CA MET A 546 -18.96 0.41 -14.00
C MET A 546 -19.02 1.51 -15.07
N ASP A 547 -20.13 1.63 -15.80
CA ASP A 547 -20.33 2.65 -16.83
C ASP A 547 -20.40 4.08 -16.27
N LEU A 548 -20.80 4.23 -15.00
CA LEU A 548 -20.78 5.51 -14.29
C LEU A 548 -19.41 5.84 -13.69
N GLY A 549 -18.44 4.92 -13.72
CA GLY A 549 -17.14 5.09 -13.05
C GLY A 549 -17.19 4.95 -11.52
N LEU A 550 -18.28 4.40 -10.98
CA LEU A 550 -18.54 4.30 -9.54
C LEU A 550 -18.28 2.90 -8.97
N SER A 551 -17.94 1.89 -9.79
CA SER A 551 -17.74 0.52 -9.31
C SER A 551 -16.50 0.37 -8.43
N THR A 552 -16.68 -0.13 -7.21
CA THR A 552 -15.59 -0.54 -6.30
C THR A 552 -15.36 -2.05 -6.29
N ALA A 553 -15.95 -2.78 -7.25
CA ALA A 553 -15.85 -4.22 -7.39
C ALA A 553 -15.23 -4.62 -8.73
N ILE A 554 -14.60 -5.80 -8.74
CA ILE A 554 -14.18 -6.48 -9.96
C ILE A 554 -15.31 -7.43 -10.35
N HIS A 555 -15.83 -7.25 -11.56
CA HIS A 555 -16.91 -8.07 -12.12
C HIS A 555 -16.31 -9.15 -13.02
N SER A 556 -16.80 -10.38 -12.88
CA SER A 556 -16.44 -11.44 -13.82
C SER A 556 -17.04 -11.17 -15.19
N THR A 557 -16.26 -11.34 -16.25
CA THR A 557 -16.76 -11.34 -17.61
C THR A 557 -17.42 -12.69 -17.92
N GLY A 558 -18.72 -12.72 -18.25
CA GLY A 558 -19.31 -13.91 -18.90
C GLY A 558 -20.78 -14.20 -18.61
N GLY A 559 -21.52 -14.70 -19.61
CA GLY A 559 -22.85 -15.31 -19.48
C GLY A 559 -22.77 -16.83 -19.75
N GLN A 560 -23.83 -17.45 -20.29
CA GLN A 560 -23.91 -18.90 -20.58
C GLN A 560 -22.80 -19.52 -21.49
N HIS A 561 -21.78 -18.75 -21.91
CA HIS A 561 -20.80 -19.12 -22.93
C HIS A 561 -19.32 -19.02 -22.51
N VAL A 562 -18.99 -18.68 -21.26
CA VAL A 562 -17.59 -18.67 -20.77
C VAL A 562 -17.36 -19.86 -19.84
N GLN A 563 -16.78 -20.93 -20.37
CA GLN A 563 -16.35 -22.08 -19.58
C GLN A 563 -14.93 -21.83 -19.07
N VAL A 564 -14.78 -21.70 -17.75
CA VAL A 564 -13.48 -21.57 -17.10
C VAL A 564 -12.88 -22.96 -16.98
N GLN A 565 -11.89 -23.28 -17.80
CA GLN A 565 -11.28 -24.60 -17.87
C GLN A 565 -9.97 -24.64 -17.09
N PHE A 566 -9.76 -25.70 -16.32
CA PHE A 566 -8.43 -26.04 -15.83
C PHE A 566 -7.58 -26.60 -16.97
N PRO A 567 -6.25 -26.44 -16.92
CA PRO A 567 -5.38 -27.06 -17.90
C PRO A 567 -5.55 -28.58 -17.94
N ASP A 568 -5.69 -29.16 -19.14
CA ASP A 568 -6.00 -30.58 -19.36
C ASP A 568 -4.91 -31.28 -20.19
N PHE A 569 -3.81 -31.71 -19.55
CA PHE A 569 -2.73 -32.41 -20.27
C PHE A 569 -1.97 -33.45 -19.44
N LEU A 570 -1.38 -34.42 -20.16
CA LEU A 570 -0.95 -35.74 -19.65
C LEU A 570 0.11 -35.72 -18.53
N CYS A 571 0.91 -34.65 -18.41
CA CYS A 571 1.99 -34.55 -17.43
C CYS A 571 1.65 -33.70 -16.21
N LEU A 572 0.50 -33.02 -16.18
CA LEU A 572 0.05 -32.24 -15.04
C LEU A 572 -0.73 -33.12 -14.06
N ASP A 573 -0.42 -33.03 -12.75
CA ASP A 573 -1.25 -33.68 -11.75
C ASP A 573 -2.63 -33.00 -11.69
N ARG A 574 -3.69 -33.78 -11.87
CA ARG A 574 -5.08 -33.34 -11.83
C ARG A 574 -5.47 -32.77 -10.46
N ASN A 575 -4.75 -33.12 -9.40
CA ASN A 575 -4.97 -32.59 -8.05
C ASN A 575 -4.08 -31.37 -7.74
N MET A 576 -3.31 -30.86 -8.71
CA MET A 576 -2.52 -29.66 -8.51
C MET A 576 -3.42 -28.44 -8.39
N ALA A 577 -3.22 -27.64 -7.35
CA ALA A 577 -3.95 -26.40 -7.18
C ALA A 577 -3.56 -25.37 -8.24
N ALA A 578 -4.56 -24.75 -8.87
CA ALA A 578 -4.39 -23.44 -9.50
C ALA A 578 -4.08 -22.41 -8.39
N ARG A 579 -3.13 -21.51 -8.64
CA ARG A 579 -2.71 -20.51 -7.65
C ARG A 579 -3.09 -19.13 -8.14
N VAL A 580 -3.74 -18.37 -7.27
CA VAL A 580 -4.12 -16.97 -7.52
C VAL A 580 -3.53 -16.14 -6.40
N GLN A 581 -2.95 -14.99 -6.71
CA GLN A 581 -2.55 -14.01 -5.72
C GLN A 581 -3.62 -12.92 -5.65
N VAL A 582 -4.18 -12.74 -4.47
CA VAL A 582 -5.10 -11.65 -4.17
C VAL A 582 -4.37 -10.66 -3.29
N THR A 583 -4.28 -9.43 -3.76
CA THR A 583 -3.67 -8.31 -3.04
C THR A 583 -4.78 -7.35 -2.61
N VAL A 584 -4.85 -7.06 -1.32
CA VAL A 584 -5.79 -6.10 -0.74
C VAL A 584 -4.94 -5.04 -0.03
N GLY A 585 -4.97 -3.81 -0.54
CA GLY A 585 -4.03 -2.75 -0.16
C GLY A 585 -2.58 -3.22 -0.37
N GLY A 586 -1.77 -3.19 0.68
CA GLY A 586 -0.39 -3.72 0.67
C GLY A 586 -0.26 -5.21 1.02
N LYS A 587 -1.35 -5.93 1.32
CA LYS A 587 -1.31 -7.31 1.84
C LYS A 587 -1.52 -8.31 0.70
N GLN A 588 -0.56 -9.23 0.54
CA GLN A 588 -0.62 -10.27 -0.49
C GLN A 588 -1.03 -11.63 0.10
N PHE A 589 -2.05 -12.25 -0.48
CA PHE A 589 -2.58 -13.55 -0.08
C PHE A 589 -2.50 -14.54 -1.25
N ALA A 590 -1.84 -15.68 -1.04
CA ALA A 590 -1.78 -16.75 -2.03
C ALA A 590 -2.93 -17.74 -1.80
N VAL A 591 -3.88 -17.76 -2.74
CA VAL A 591 -5.05 -18.65 -2.74
C VAL A 591 -4.73 -19.90 -3.57
N LYS A 592 -5.16 -21.07 -3.07
CA LYS A 592 -5.06 -22.35 -3.77
C LYS A 592 -6.46 -22.84 -4.16
N LEU A 593 -6.68 -23.06 -5.46
CA LEU A 593 -7.93 -23.54 -6.01
C LEU A 593 -7.73 -24.99 -6.49
N TYR A 594 -8.28 -25.94 -5.74
CA TYR A 594 -8.24 -27.35 -6.13
C TYR A 594 -9.45 -27.70 -7.00
N PRO A 595 -9.28 -28.46 -8.08
CA PRO A 595 -10.38 -28.94 -8.91
C PRO A 595 -11.51 -29.61 -8.12
N GLU A 596 -11.21 -30.38 -7.07
CA GLU A 596 -12.22 -31.03 -6.23
C GLU A 596 -13.15 -30.04 -5.50
N ASP A 597 -12.64 -28.85 -5.16
CA ASP A 597 -13.37 -27.83 -4.42
C ASP A 597 -14.16 -26.88 -5.34
N VAL A 598 -13.64 -26.60 -6.53
CA VAL A 598 -14.18 -25.55 -7.41
C VAL A 598 -14.82 -26.07 -8.70
N ALA A 599 -14.62 -27.33 -9.08
CA ALA A 599 -15.19 -27.85 -10.32
C ALA A 599 -16.72 -28.04 -10.21
N ILE A 600 -17.38 -27.96 -11.36
CA ILE A 600 -18.77 -28.39 -11.52
C ILE A 600 -18.83 -29.92 -11.43
N ASP A 601 -17.95 -30.60 -12.16
CA ASP A 601 -17.72 -32.04 -12.11
C ASP A 601 -16.21 -32.31 -12.14
N ALA A 602 -15.64 -32.66 -10.99
CA ALA A 602 -14.21 -32.95 -10.86
C ALA A 602 -13.79 -34.27 -11.54
N THR A 603 -14.73 -35.05 -12.08
CA THR A 603 -14.46 -36.35 -12.75
C THR A 603 -14.51 -36.27 -14.29
N ALA A 604 -15.06 -35.20 -14.85
CA ALA A 604 -15.16 -34.99 -16.30
C ALA A 604 -13.77 -34.91 -16.97
N PRO A 605 -13.59 -35.36 -18.23
CA PRO A 605 -12.28 -35.29 -18.91
C PRO A 605 -11.67 -33.88 -18.85
N THR A 606 -12.43 -32.87 -19.26
CA THR A 606 -12.09 -31.46 -19.11
C THR A 606 -12.76 -30.91 -17.85
N ILE A 607 -11.96 -30.37 -16.93
CA ILE A 607 -12.46 -29.82 -15.66
C ILE A 607 -12.90 -28.37 -15.88
N VAL A 608 -14.19 -28.11 -15.66
CA VAL A 608 -14.77 -26.76 -15.70
C VAL A 608 -15.03 -26.25 -14.29
N ALA A 609 -14.52 -25.07 -13.98
CA ALA A 609 -14.70 -24.39 -12.69
C ALA A 609 -16.09 -23.73 -12.60
N ASP A 610 -16.71 -23.82 -11.43
CA ASP A 610 -17.89 -23.05 -11.03
C ASP A 610 -17.43 -21.71 -10.45
N GLN A 611 -17.80 -20.61 -11.10
CA GLN A 611 -17.37 -19.26 -10.73
C GLN A 611 -17.74 -18.90 -9.29
N ALA A 612 -18.92 -19.31 -8.80
CA ALA A 612 -19.34 -19.04 -7.43
C ALA A 612 -18.52 -19.84 -6.41
N LYS A 613 -18.17 -21.10 -6.72
CA LYS A 613 -17.28 -21.90 -5.86
C LYS A 613 -15.85 -21.36 -5.84
N VAL A 614 -15.36 -20.85 -6.97
CA VAL A 614 -14.06 -20.18 -7.03
C VAL A 614 -14.05 -18.95 -6.11
N MET A 615 -15.10 -18.12 -6.15
CA MET A 615 -15.23 -16.96 -5.26
C MET A 615 -15.30 -17.34 -3.78
N ASP A 616 -16.07 -18.38 -3.44
CA ASP A 616 -16.17 -18.87 -2.06
C ASP A 616 -14.80 -19.30 -1.51
N GLN A 617 -14.00 -20.01 -2.30
CA GLN A 617 -12.66 -20.41 -1.91
C GLN A 617 -11.69 -19.24 -1.78
N ILE A 618 -11.75 -18.26 -2.70
CA ILE A 618 -10.94 -17.04 -2.62
C ILE A 618 -11.25 -16.28 -1.33
N VAL A 619 -12.53 -15.94 -1.11
CA VAL A 619 -12.95 -15.15 0.06
C VAL A 619 -12.66 -15.89 1.36
N ARG A 620 -12.94 -17.20 1.43
CA ARG A 620 -12.68 -18.01 2.61
C ARG A 620 -11.19 -18.06 2.98
N GLN A 621 -10.31 -18.29 2.00
CA GLN A 621 -8.87 -18.40 2.26
C GLN A 621 -8.26 -17.04 2.63
N VAL A 622 -8.65 -15.96 1.94
CA VAL A 622 -8.17 -14.61 2.25
C VAL A 622 -8.65 -14.16 3.63
N ASN A 623 -9.94 -14.27 3.94
CA ASN A 623 -10.48 -13.84 5.23
C ASN A 623 -9.92 -14.69 6.39
N SER A 624 -9.73 -16.00 6.18
CA SER A 624 -9.09 -16.87 7.17
C SER A 624 -7.62 -16.53 7.39
N ALA A 625 -6.87 -16.15 6.36
CA ALA A 625 -5.47 -15.77 6.47
C ALA A 625 -5.30 -14.39 7.11
N ALA A 626 -6.22 -13.47 6.83
CA ALA A 626 -6.25 -12.14 7.44
C ALA A 626 -6.74 -12.16 8.91
N GLY A 627 -7.60 -13.13 9.27
CA GLY A 627 -8.24 -13.19 10.58
C GLY A 627 -9.39 -12.18 10.75
N GLU A 628 -9.82 -11.56 9.66
CA GLU A 628 -10.92 -10.58 9.58
C GLU A 628 -11.61 -10.66 8.20
N GLU A 629 -12.81 -10.08 8.09
CA GLU A 629 -13.59 -10.11 6.84
C GLU A 629 -13.11 -9.01 5.88
N LEU A 630 -12.05 -9.28 5.11
CA LEU A 630 -11.48 -8.34 4.14
C LEU A 630 -12.22 -8.33 2.81
N LEU A 631 -12.66 -9.50 2.34
CA LEU A 631 -13.31 -9.66 1.04
C LEU A 631 -14.73 -10.17 1.19
N ALA A 632 -15.57 -9.74 0.25
CA ALA A 632 -16.90 -10.28 0.04
C ALA A 632 -17.17 -10.41 -1.46
N TRP A 633 -18.17 -11.22 -1.80
CA TRP A 633 -18.60 -11.41 -3.18
C TRP A 633 -20.12 -11.48 -3.29
N THR A 634 -20.66 -11.13 -4.46
CA THR A 634 -22.08 -11.26 -4.79
C THR A 634 -22.25 -11.94 -6.15
N ALA A 635 -23.33 -12.70 -6.32
CA ALA A 635 -23.79 -13.11 -7.64
C ALA A 635 -24.61 -11.97 -8.27
N LEU A 636 -24.37 -11.69 -9.55
CA LEU A 636 -25.11 -10.71 -10.37
C LEU A 636 -26.29 -11.37 -11.10
N ASP A 637 -26.18 -12.66 -11.43
CA ASP A 637 -27.28 -13.47 -11.96
C ASP A 637 -27.32 -14.81 -11.24
N ALA A 638 -28.04 -14.87 -10.13
CA ALA A 638 -28.20 -16.10 -9.35
C ALA A 638 -29.04 -17.18 -10.05
N THR A 639 -29.69 -16.86 -11.18
CA THR A 639 -30.56 -17.80 -11.90
C THR A 639 -29.87 -18.48 -13.08
N ALA A 640 -28.73 -17.95 -13.52
CA ALA A 640 -27.92 -18.55 -14.58
C ALA A 640 -27.23 -19.85 -14.14
N THR A 641 -27.04 -20.77 -15.09
CA THR A 641 -26.24 -21.99 -14.92
C THR A 641 -24.78 -21.70 -14.59
N TYR A 642 -24.26 -20.58 -15.09
CA TYR A 642 -22.94 -20.03 -14.78
C TYR A 642 -23.14 -18.58 -14.32
N PRO A 643 -23.26 -18.32 -13.00
CA PRO A 643 -23.58 -16.99 -12.51
C PRO A 643 -22.40 -16.04 -12.70
N GLN A 644 -22.69 -14.82 -13.18
CA GLN A 644 -21.75 -13.70 -13.05
C GLN A 644 -21.55 -13.37 -11.58
N VAL A 645 -20.31 -13.06 -11.21
CA VAL A 645 -19.92 -12.74 -9.84
C VAL A 645 -19.19 -11.40 -9.79
N SER A 646 -19.33 -10.72 -8.66
CA SER A 646 -18.57 -9.52 -8.33
C SER A 646 -17.84 -9.74 -7.02
N ILE A 647 -16.56 -9.40 -6.96
CA ILE A 647 -15.73 -9.45 -5.76
C ILE A 647 -15.28 -8.04 -5.38
N TYR A 648 -15.29 -7.73 -4.09
CA TYR A 648 -14.95 -6.40 -3.58
C TYR A 648 -14.28 -6.46 -2.20
N ALA A 649 -13.49 -5.43 -1.91
CA ALA A 649 -12.84 -5.24 -0.61
C ALA A 649 -13.77 -4.52 0.36
N LYS A 650 -14.08 -5.15 1.50
CA LYS A 650 -14.96 -4.58 2.53
C LYS A 650 -14.34 -3.41 3.29
N ASN A 651 -13.02 -3.37 3.35
CA ASN A 651 -12.26 -2.28 3.94
C ASN A 651 -11.98 -1.14 2.95
N GLY A 652 -12.46 -1.22 1.70
CA GLY A 652 -12.24 -0.22 0.64
C GLY A 652 -10.78 0.01 0.23
N GLU A 653 -9.87 -0.88 0.63
CA GLU A 653 -8.50 -0.88 0.13
C GLU A 653 -8.47 -1.34 -1.34
N ALA A 654 -7.42 -0.98 -2.07
CA ALA A 654 -7.26 -1.37 -3.47
C ALA A 654 -7.23 -2.91 -3.61
N LEU A 655 -8.03 -3.45 -4.52
CA LEU A 655 -8.10 -4.88 -4.80
C LEU A 655 -7.41 -5.22 -6.12
N ARG A 656 -6.50 -6.18 -6.06
CA ARG A 656 -5.78 -6.71 -7.23
C ARG A 656 -5.75 -8.22 -7.21
N ILE A 657 -6.05 -8.85 -8.34
CA ILE A 657 -6.08 -10.30 -8.49
C ILE A 657 -5.22 -10.69 -9.68
N ILE A 658 -4.23 -11.57 -9.48
CA ILE A 658 -3.41 -12.10 -10.57
C ILE A 658 -3.31 -13.62 -10.48
N ASP A 659 -3.21 -14.30 -11.62
CA ASP A 659 -2.85 -15.71 -11.65
C ASP A 659 -1.36 -15.90 -11.35
N LEU A 660 -1.04 -16.84 -10.46
CA LEU A 660 0.34 -17.21 -10.17
C LEU A 660 0.77 -18.41 -11.02
N PRO A 661 2.09 -18.57 -11.26
CA PRO A 661 2.60 -19.74 -11.95
C PRO A 661 2.23 -21.04 -11.24
N ILE A 662 2.01 -22.07 -12.03
CA ILE A 662 1.78 -23.42 -11.50
C ILE A 662 2.99 -23.90 -10.69
N GLY A 663 2.76 -24.77 -9.71
CA GLY A 663 3.80 -25.19 -8.75
C GLY A 663 4.91 -26.07 -9.33
N ASP A 664 4.86 -26.41 -10.62
CA ASP A 664 5.87 -27.21 -11.31
C ASP A 664 7.05 -26.32 -11.78
N PRO A 665 8.29 -26.60 -11.32
CA PRO A 665 9.49 -25.89 -11.76
C PRO A 665 9.71 -25.91 -13.28
N ALA A 666 9.20 -26.90 -14.01
CA ALA A 666 9.37 -27.00 -15.46
C ALA A 666 8.61 -25.91 -16.25
N TRP A 667 7.59 -25.31 -15.63
CA TRP A 667 6.67 -24.35 -16.25
C TRP A 667 6.68 -22.97 -15.56
N THR A 668 7.44 -22.87 -14.46
CA THR A 668 7.75 -21.62 -13.76
C THR A 668 8.78 -20.83 -14.57
N PRO A 669 8.66 -19.51 -14.78
CA PRO A 669 7.87 -18.54 -14.01
C PRO A 669 6.61 -17.99 -14.71
N SER A 670 6.16 -18.57 -15.81
CA SER A 670 5.29 -17.85 -16.75
C SER A 670 3.91 -18.45 -16.97
N TYR A 671 3.82 -19.79 -16.94
CA TYR A 671 2.60 -20.51 -17.24
C TYR A 671 1.71 -20.60 -16.00
N THR A 672 0.45 -20.19 -16.15
CA THR A 672 -0.54 -20.19 -15.07
C THR A 672 -1.71 -21.11 -15.41
N ALA A 673 -2.59 -21.37 -14.45
CA ALA A 673 -3.86 -22.05 -14.69
C ALA A 673 -4.95 -21.12 -15.29
N GLY A 674 -4.67 -19.82 -15.41
CA GLY A 674 -5.52 -18.82 -16.08
C GLY A 674 -6.94 -18.71 -15.56
N ILE A 675 -7.21 -19.05 -14.29
CA ILE A 675 -8.58 -19.04 -13.75
C ILE A 675 -9.08 -17.60 -13.63
N ALA A 676 -8.27 -16.68 -13.08
CA ALA A 676 -8.67 -15.28 -12.96
C ALA A 676 -8.73 -14.59 -14.34
N MET A 677 -7.82 -14.92 -15.25
CA MET A 677 -7.82 -14.46 -16.65
C MET A 677 -9.08 -14.87 -17.40
N GLN A 678 -9.45 -16.15 -17.35
CA GLN A 678 -10.66 -16.68 -18.01
C GLN A 678 -11.96 -16.08 -17.44
N MET A 679 -11.97 -15.78 -16.15
CA MET A 679 -13.11 -15.15 -15.48
C MET A 679 -13.20 -13.64 -15.72
N GLY A 680 -12.18 -13.00 -16.30
CA GLY A 680 -12.09 -11.53 -16.39
C GLY A 680 -11.86 -10.83 -15.06
N LEU A 681 -11.39 -11.56 -14.04
CA LEU A 681 -11.06 -11.02 -12.72
C LEU A 681 -9.60 -10.57 -12.61
N ALA A 682 -8.75 -11.01 -13.53
CA ALA A 682 -7.35 -10.62 -13.56
C ALA A 682 -7.23 -9.09 -13.65
N SER A 683 -6.41 -8.51 -12.79
CA SER A 683 -5.99 -7.11 -12.85
C SER A 683 -5.00 -6.91 -13.99
N GLY A 684 -4.98 -5.70 -14.56
CA GLY A 684 -4.14 -5.35 -15.71
C GLY A 684 -4.82 -5.59 -17.06
N ILE A 685 -4.03 -5.64 -18.13
CA ILE A 685 -4.52 -5.87 -19.50
C ILE A 685 -4.45 -7.37 -19.76
N THR A 686 -5.61 -7.98 -20.00
CA THR A 686 -5.73 -9.36 -20.48
C THR A 686 -5.97 -9.37 -21.99
N SER A 687 -5.27 -10.20 -22.75
CA SER A 687 -5.51 -10.37 -24.18
C SER A 687 -6.75 -11.24 -24.43
N THR A 688 -7.34 -11.12 -25.61
CA THR A 688 -8.22 -12.19 -26.11
C THR A 688 -7.38 -13.43 -26.43
N PRO A 689 -8.00 -14.62 -26.56
CA PRO A 689 -7.29 -15.81 -27.01
C PRO A 689 -6.69 -15.56 -28.41
N VAL A 690 -5.38 -15.75 -28.54
CA VAL A 690 -4.60 -15.62 -29.78
C VAL A 690 -3.88 -16.92 -30.04
N SER A 691 -4.02 -17.50 -31.23
CA SER A 691 -3.34 -18.76 -31.59
C SER A 691 -1.83 -18.68 -31.34
N GLU A 692 -1.26 -19.66 -30.63
CA GLU A 692 0.20 -19.69 -30.39
C GLU A 692 1.01 -19.72 -31.68
N GLY A 693 0.46 -20.35 -32.74
CA GLY A 693 1.10 -20.44 -34.05
C GLY A 693 1.18 -19.12 -34.83
N THR A 694 0.66 -18.02 -34.28
CA THR A 694 0.72 -16.69 -34.90
C THR A 694 2.17 -16.25 -35.02
N VAL A 695 2.66 -16.18 -36.27
CA VAL A 695 4.02 -15.73 -36.58
C VAL A 695 4.06 -14.21 -36.48
N LEU A 696 4.82 -13.69 -35.52
CA LEU A 696 4.98 -12.26 -35.33
C LEU A 696 6.05 -11.69 -36.27
N THR A 697 5.82 -10.46 -36.72
CA THR A 697 6.83 -9.67 -37.43
C THR A 697 7.80 -9.03 -36.41
N ALA A 698 8.98 -8.63 -36.86
CA ALA A 698 9.90 -7.89 -36.00
C ALA A 698 9.31 -6.50 -35.67
N GLY A 699 9.45 -6.07 -34.43
CA GLY A 699 8.92 -4.80 -33.94
C GLY A 699 9.26 -4.58 -32.48
N THR A 700 9.01 -3.37 -31.98
CA THR A 700 9.29 -2.98 -30.59
C THR A 700 7.97 -2.56 -29.94
N ILE A 701 7.64 -3.17 -28.81
CA ILE A 701 6.47 -2.81 -27.99
C ILE A 701 6.94 -1.89 -26.87
N ARG A 702 6.21 -0.80 -26.62
CA ARG A 702 6.42 0.07 -25.46
C ARG A 702 5.31 -0.14 -24.44
N ILE A 703 5.72 -0.25 -23.17
CA ILE A 703 4.83 -0.31 -22.02
C ILE A 703 5.17 0.88 -21.12
N GLU A 704 4.18 1.71 -20.81
CA GLU A 704 4.35 2.88 -19.96
C GLU A 704 3.34 2.98 -18.81
N SER A 705 3.75 3.55 -17.68
CA SER A 705 2.92 3.80 -16.51
C SER A 705 3.49 4.95 -15.68
N LEU A 706 2.77 6.08 -15.59
CA LEU A 706 3.10 7.27 -14.78
C LEU A 706 4.60 7.64 -14.77
N GLY A 707 5.21 7.72 -15.96
CA GLY A 707 6.62 8.09 -16.17
C GLY A 707 7.60 6.91 -16.28
N ARG A 708 7.21 5.70 -15.88
CA ARG A 708 7.98 4.47 -16.17
C ARG A 708 7.75 4.07 -17.62
N THR A 709 8.83 3.72 -18.33
CA THR A 709 8.75 3.24 -19.71
C THR A 709 9.66 2.03 -19.88
N VAL A 710 9.16 1.00 -20.56
CA VAL A 710 9.92 -0.20 -20.92
C VAL A 710 9.67 -0.51 -22.39
N ASP A 711 10.76 -0.58 -23.16
CA ASP A 711 10.74 -0.99 -24.55
C ASP A 711 11.17 -2.46 -24.68
N VAL A 712 10.42 -3.22 -25.47
CA VAL A 712 10.60 -4.67 -25.62
C VAL A 712 10.74 -5.02 -27.09
N ASP A 713 11.94 -5.45 -27.48
CA ASP A 713 12.25 -5.85 -28.86
C ASP A 713 11.79 -7.28 -29.18
N ILE A 714 10.90 -7.38 -30.16
CA ILE A 714 10.34 -8.63 -30.68
C ILE A 714 11.00 -8.98 -32.01
N SER A 715 11.41 -10.23 -32.14
CA SER A 715 12.11 -10.76 -33.30
C SER A 715 11.13 -11.42 -34.25
N ALA A 716 11.39 -11.36 -35.55
CA ALA A 716 10.58 -12.06 -36.53
C ALA A 716 10.58 -13.57 -36.24
N GLY A 717 9.40 -14.18 -36.15
CA GLY A 717 9.24 -15.59 -35.79
C GLY A 717 9.04 -15.88 -34.30
N ASP A 718 9.07 -14.86 -33.44
CA ASP A 718 8.59 -14.99 -32.07
C ASP A 718 7.09 -15.33 -32.06
N ASN A 719 6.66 -16.01 -31.00
CA ASN A 719 5.27 -16.36 -30.72
C ASN A 719 4.74 -15.62 -29.47
N PRO A 720 3.42 -15.59 -29.20
CA PRO A 720 2.85 -14.88 -28.05
C PRO A 720 3.47 -15.27 -26.69
N VAL A 721 3.86 -16.54 -26.51
CA VAL A 721 4.52 -17.02 -25.28
C VAL A 721 5.90 -16.39 -25.10
N THR A 722 6.71 -16.36 -26.16
CA THR A 722 8.04 -15.72 -26.14
C THR A 722 7.94 -14.21 -25.94
N VAL A 723 6.89 -13.56 -26.43
CA VAL A 723 6.61 -12.14 -26.14
C VAL A 723 6.40 -11.94 -24.65
N ALA A 724 5.57 -12.76 -24.00
CA ALA A 724 5.35 -12.66 -22.55
C ALA A 724 6.65 -12.82 -21.73
N ASP A 725 7.51 -13.77 -22.13
CA ASP A 725 8.81 -13.96 -21.48
C ASP A 725 9.78 -12.80 -21.70
N LYS A 726 9.79 -12.20 -22.91
CA LYS A 726 10.58 -11.01 -23.22
C LYS A 726 10.10 -9.80 -22.43
N ILE A 727 8.78 -9.58 -22.33
CA ILE A 727 8.21 -8.50 -21.52
C ILE A 727 8.61 -8.68 -20.06
N ARG A 728 8.48 -9.89 -19.49
CA ARG A 728 8.88 -10.14 -18.10
C ARG A 728 10.36 -9.83 -17.85
N LYS A 729 11.23 -10.22 -18.79
CA LYS A 729 12.67 -9.97 -18.67
C LYS A 729 13.00 -8.48 -18.77
N ALA A 730 12.32 -7.75 -19.64
CA ALA A 730 12.54 -6.32 -19.85
C ALA A 730 11.96 -5.45 -18.73
N ALA A 731 10.79 -5.83 -18.20
CA ALA A 731 10.07 -5.07 -17.17
C ALA A 731 10.65 -5.23 -15.76
N GLY A 732 11.62 -6.12 -15.54
CA GLY A 732 12.28 -6.31 -14.26
C GLY A 732 11.32 -6.74 -13.15
N SER A 733 11.20 -5.93 -12.09
CA SER A 733 10.46 -6.27 -10.87
C SER A 733 9.06 -5.66 -10.78
N TRP A 734 8.64 -4.73 -11.65
CA TRP A 734 7.44 -3.90 -11.43
C TRP A 734 6.19 -4.33 -12.22
N LEU A 735 6.31 -5.20 -13.22
CA LEU A 735 5.17 -5.84 -13.90
C LEU A 735 5.03 -7.32 -13.50
N ASP A 736 3.80 -7.77 -13.33
CA ASP A 736 3.44 -9.18 -13.35
C ASP A 736 2.95 -9.55 -14.75
N VAL A 737 3.59 -10.56 -15.34
CA VAL A 737 3.29 -11.05 -16.68
C VAL A 737 3.00 -12.54 -16.58
N ALA A 738 1.82 -12.93 -17.04
CA ALA A 738 1.34 -14.31 -17.04
C ALA A 738 0.81 -14.68 -18.43
N TYR A 739 0.89 -15.96 -18.76
CA TYR A 739 0.13 -16.50 -19.89
C TYR A 739 -0.62 -17.76 -19.48
N PHE A 740 -1.70 -18.03 -20.20
CA PHE A 740 -2.53 -19.22 -20.06
C PHE A 740 -2.80 -19.82 -21.43
N ASP A 741 -2.77 -21.13 -21.48
CA ASP A 741 -3.12 -21.94 -22.65
C ASP A 741 -3.75 -23.24 -22.10
N PRO A 742 -4.99 -23.57 -22.49
CA PRO A 742 -5.73 -24.71 -21.93
C PRO A 742 -5.12 -26.08 -22.30
N ASP A 743 -4.42 -26.19 -23.43
CA ASP A 743 -4.09 -27.48 -24.09
C ASP A 743 -2.57 -27.69 -24.30
N LYS A 744 -1.71 -26.93 -23.62
CA LYS A 744 -0.25 -27.15 -23.61
C LYS A 744 0.09 -28.62 -23.31
N PRO A 745 0.99 -29.29 -24.05
CA PRO A 745 2.00 -28.74 -24.96
C PRO A 745 1.61 -28.72 -26.45
N ASN A 746 0.35 -28.94 -26.83
CA ASN A 746 -0.04 -28.92 -28.24
C ASN A 746 -0.17 -27.46 -28.73
N ALA A 747 0.74 -27.01 -29.59
CA ALA A 747 0.88 -25.61 -30.03
C ALA A 747 -0.21 -25.11 -31.01
N THR A 748 -1.39 -25.72 -31.02
CA THR A 748 -2.48 -25.39 -31.96
C THR A 748 -3.53 -24.46 -31.37
N ASP A 749 -3.60 -24.35 -30.06
CA ASP A 749 -4.71 -23.69 -29.35
C ASP A 749 -4.36 -22.25 -28.94
N ASP A 750 -5.39 -21.53 -28.50
CA ASP A 750 -5.30 -20.09 -28.28
C ASP A 750 -4.70 -19.75 -26.89
N VAL A 751 -3.73 -18.84 -26.89
CA VAL A 751 -3.02 -18.33 -25.71
C VAL A 751 -3.67 -17.01 -25.27
N MET A 752 -3.81 -16.83 -23.96
CA MET A 752 -4.14 -15.54 -23.36
C MET A 752 -2.93 -15.01 -22.60
N LEU A 753 -2.69 -13.71 -22.69
CA LEU A 753 -1.67 -12.98 -21.94
C LEU A 753 -2.33 -12.09 -20.90
N ASN A 754 -1.69 -11.91 -19.75
CA ASN A 754 -2.06 -10.88 -18.78
C ASN A 754 -0.83 -10.10 -18.34
N ILE A 755 -0.94 -8.77 -18.37
CA ILE A 755 0.13 -7.83 -18.00
C ILE A 755 -0.45 -6.83 -17.00
N ALA A 756 0.12 -6.77 -15.81
CA ALA A 756 -0.37 -5.92 -14.73
C ALA A 756 0.77 -5.25 -13.96
N ALA A 757 0.66 -3.96 -13.67
CA ALA A 757 1.58 -3.30 -12.74
C ALA A 757 1.37 -3.84 -11.31
N LYS A 758 2.46 -3.97 -10.54
CA LYS A 758 2.43 -4.51 -9.17
C LYS A 758 1.84 -3.57 -8.15
N ASP A 759 1.99 -2.27 -8.38
CA ASP A 759 1.39 -1.18 -7.60
C ASP A 759 -0.09 -0.95 -7.96
N GLY A 760 -0.62 -1.66 -8.97
CA GLY A 760 -1.98 -1.50 -9.46
C GLY A 760 -2.17 -0.27 -10.36
N ALA A 761 -1.10 0.43 -10.73
CA ALA A 761 -1.17 1.58 -11.61
C ALA A 761 -1.66 1.16 -13.02
N PRO A 762 -2.38 2.06 -13.72
CA PRO A 762 -2.66 1.91 -15.13
C PRO A 762 -1.41 1.72 -15.99
N ILE A 763 -1.53 0.89 -17.01
CA ILE A 763 -0.47 0.68 -17.99
C ILE A 763 -1.00 1.01 -19.38
N SER A 764 -0.17 1.63 -20.21
CA SER A 764 -0.41 1.81 -21.63
C SER A 764 0.56 0.95 -22.44
N ILE A 765 0.04 0.18 -23.39
CA ILE A 765 0.80 -0.72 -24.26
C ILE A 765 0.49 -0.35 -25.71
N PHE A 766 1.54 -0.13 -26.50
CA PHE A 766 1.43 0.14 -27.92
C PHE A 766 2.70 -0.22 -28.69
N ASP A 767 2.57 -0.32 -30.01
CA ASP A 767 3.67 -0.61 -30.92
C ASP A 767 4.48 0.66 -31.23
N VAL A 768 5.79 0.62 -30.96
CA VAL A 768 6.75 1.62 -31.43
C VAL A 768 7.05 1.33 -32.91
N THR A 769 7.57 0.14 -33.20
CA THR A 769 7.82 -0.33 -34.56
C THR A 769 7.03 -1.59 -34.85
N GLY A 770 6.56 -1.75 -36.08
CA GLY A 770 5.76 -2.92 -36.46
C GLY A 770 4.34 -2.88 -35.88
N ASN A 771 3.77 -4.05 -35.59
CA ASN A 771 2.36 -4.19 -35.23
C ASN A 771 2.12 -5.37 -34.27
N VAL A 772 3.04 -5.60 -33.34
CA VAL A 772 3.07 -6.79 -32.48
C VAL A 772 2.00 -6.73 -31.40
N ALA A 773 1.91 -5.63 -30.66
CA ALA A 773 0.91 -5.45 -29.60
C ALA A 773 -0.52 -5.56 -30.15
N ARG A 774 -0.78 -4.97 -31.33
CA ARG A 774 -2.06 -5.12 -32.03
C ARG A 774 -2.32 -6.53 -32.55
N THR A 775 -1.28 -7.28 -32.95
CA THR A 775 -1.43 -8.68 -33.41
C THR A 775 -1.70 -9.64 -32.26
N VAL A 776 -1.09 -9.38 -31.10
CA VAL A 776 -1.24 -10.19 -29.87
C VAL A 776 -2.42 -9.69 -29.02
N HIS A 777 -3.14 -8.66 -29.47
CA HIS A 777 -4.32 -8.13 -28.83
C HIS A 777 -4.05 -7.64 -27.39
N ILE A 778 -3.00 -6.85 -27.21
CA ILE A 778 -2.64 -6.26 -25.90
C ILE A 778 -2.53 -4.72 -25.96
N ASP A 779 -2.81 -4.11 -27.11
CA ASP A 779 -2.76 -2.67 -27.31
C ASP A 779 -3.96 -1.95 -26.67
N ASN A 780 -3.71 -0.80 -26.03
CA ASN A 780 -4.76 0.04 -25.46
C ASN A 780 -4.56 1.55 -25.71
N ALA A 781 -3.60 1.92 -26.56
CA ALA A 781 -3.37 3.28 -27.02
C ALA A 781 -4.06 3.55 -28.38
N ILE A 782 -4.31 4.83 -28.71
CA ILE A 782 -4.61 5.23 -30.09
C ILE A 782 -3.27 5.49 -30.79
N ARG A 783 -2.91 4.66 -31.77
CA ARG A 783 -1.79 4.89 -32.69
C ARG A 783 -2.33 5.17 -34.07
N GLY A 784 -1.95 6.29 -34.68
CA GLY A 784 -2.28 6.60 -36.07
C GLY A 784 -1.69 5.57 -37.04
N ASP A 785 -2.40 5.31 -38.15
CA ASP A 785 -1.90 4.47 -39.24
C ASP A 785 -1.30 5.30 -40.40
N THR A 786 -1.41 6.64 -40.34
CA THR A 786 -0.86 7.57 -41.33
C THR A 786 0.51 8.08 -40.87
N ASP A 787 1.45 8.20 -41.81
CA ASP A 787 2.71 8.89 -41.57
C ASP A 787 2.46 10.41 -41.45
N VAL A 788 2.86 10.98 -40.32
CA VAL A 788 2.69 12.40 -39.96
C VAL A 788 4.00 13.18 -40.00
N SER A 789 5.11 12.56 -40.45
CA SER A 789 6.44 13.22 -40.52
C SER A 789 6.48 14.47 -41.41
N GLY A 790 5.57 14.56 -42.39
CA GLY A 790 5.41 15.72 -43.26
C GLY A 790 4.16 16.55 -42.98
N TRP A 791 3.54 16.38 -41.80
CA TRP A 791 2.35 17.13 -41.44
C TRP A 791 2.66 18.61 -41.25
N ALA A 792 1.77 19.47 -41.77
CA ALA A 792 1.80 20.91 -41.56
C ALA A 792 0.35 21.40 -41.48
N PRO A 793 0.06 22.49 -40.76
CA PRO A 793 -1.28 23.06 -40.68
C PRO A 793 -1.75 23.52 -42.07
N ASP A 794 -2.95 23.10 -42.45
CA ASP A 794 -3.58 23.52 -43.71
C ASP A 794 -4.42 24.79 -43.46
N GLY A 795 -3.78 25.95 -43.62
CA GLY A 795 -4.42 27.26 -43.44
C GLY A 795 -5.59 27.56 -44.40
N ALA A 796 -5.89 26.67 -45.36
CA ALA A 796 -7.08 26.79 -46.21
C ALA A 796 -8.34 26.11 -45.63
N LEU A 797 -8.19 25.26 -44.60
CA LEU A 797 -9.31 24.62 -43.90
C LEU A 797 -9.83 25.53 -42.78
N ALA A 798 -11.00 26.12 -42.99
CA ALA A 798 -11.76 26.73 -41.89
C ALA A 798 -12.15 25.65 -40.87
N ASN A 799 -11.92 25.91 -39.58
CA ASN A 799 -12.29 25.04 -38.46
C ASN A 799 -11.55 23.69 -38.49
N ASN A 800 -10.21 23.72 -38.56
CA ASN A 800 -9.34 22.54 -38.47
C ASN A 800 -9.22 22.08 -37.01
N LEU A 801 -10.28 21.44 -36.50
CA LEU A 801 -10.44 21.12 -35.09
C LEU A 801 -10.08 19.66 -34.80
N LEU A 802 -9.27 19.45 -33.78
CA LEU A 802 -9.01 18.17 -33.14
C LEU A 802 -9.79 18.10 -31.84
N THR A 803 -10.82 17.23 -31.77
CA THR A 803 -11.61 17.02 -30.56
C THR A 803 -11.14 15.74 -29.86
N ILE A 804 -10.69 15.86 -28.62
CA ILE A 804 -10.27 14.75 -27.77
C ILE A 804 -11.28 14.66 -26.62
N THR A 805 -12.01 13.55 -26.58
CA THR A 805 -12.96 13.21 -25.51
C THR A 805 -12.32 12.22 -24.55
N VAL A 806 -12.28 12.55 -23.26
CA VAL A 806 -11.75 11.70 -22.19
C VAL A 806 -12.86 11.48 -21.18
N ASP A 807 -13.24 10.22 -20.93
CA ASP A 807 -14.20 9.84 -19.87
C ASP A 807 -15.46 10.74 -19.73
N GLY A 808 -15.98 11.23 -20.86
CA GLY A 808 -17.22 12.02 -20.96
C GLY A 808 -17.06 13.53 -21.14
N TYR A 809 -15.88 14.10 -20.89
CA TYR A 809 -15.57 15.50 -21.20
C TYR A 809 -14.80 15.62 -22.52
N SER A 810 -14.96 16.71 -23.25
CA SER A 810 -14.33 16.91 -24.56
C SER A 810 -13.62 18.24 -24.62
N HIS A 811 -12.38 18.22 -25.11
CA HIS A 811 -11.64 19.42 -25.46
C HIS A 811 -11.44 19.48 -26.96
N THR A 812 -11.62 20.68 -27.49
CA THR A 812 -11.26 20.97 -28.88
C THR A 812 -9.96 21.75 -28.90
N ILE A 813 -9.05 21.33 -29.79
CA ILE A 813 -7.79 21.98 -30.12
C ILE A 813 -7.89 22.46 -31.56
N ASP A 814 -7.78 23.77 -31.76
CA ASP A 814 -7.70 24.40 -33.07
C ASP A 814 -6.29 24.29 -33.64
N LEU A 815 -6.12 23.41 -34.63
CA LEU A 815 -4.83 23.12 -35.26
C LEU A 815 -4.32 24.26 -36.15
N ASN A 816 -5.15 25.27 -36.43
CA ASN A 816 -4.69 26.49 -37.12
C ASN A 816 -4.14 27.53 -36.13
N ALA A 817 -4.37 27.34 -34.83
CA ALA A 817 -3.98 28.25 -33.75
C ALA A 817 -2.93 27.64 -32.81
N ILE A 818 -2.29 26.53 -33.19
CA ILE A 818 -1.13 25.98 -32.49
C ILE A 818 0.14 26.75 -32.88
N PHE A 819 1.14 26.72 -32.00
CA PHE A 819 2.38 27.49 -32.14
C PHE A 819 3.58 26.57 -32.32
N ASP A 820 4.63 27.10 -32.96
CA ASP A 820 5.96 26.49 -33.00
C ASP A 820 6.56 26.49 -31.59
N SER A 821 6.51 25.32 -30.96
CA SER A 821 6.88 25.07 -29.56
C SER A 821 8.36 24.68 -29.39
N ASN A 822 9.03 24.30 -30.48
CA ASN A 822 10.42 23.88 -30.48
C ASN A 822 11.38 24.95 -31.05
N ASP A 823 10.84 26.09 -31.53
CA ASP A 823 11.54 27.25 -32.11
C ASP A 823 12.39 26.86 -33.33
N ASP A 824 11.87 25.92 -34.14
CA ASP A 824 12.54 25.47 -35.36
C ASP A 824 12.21 26.30 -36.62
N GLY A 825 11.24 27.21 -36.49
CA GLY A 825 10.76 28.13 -37.52
C GLY A 825 9.59 27.60 -38.34
N THR A 826 9.01 26.45 -37.99
CA THR A 826 7.89 25.83 -38.69
C THR A 826 6.89 25.19 -37.73
N THR A 827 5.59 25.40 -37.96
CA THR A 827 4.56 24.66 -37.21
C THR A 827 4.41 23.25 -37.75
N ASP A 828 4.72 22.25 -36.93
CA ASP A 828 4.79 20.85 -37.33
C ASP A 828 4.04 19.89 -36.38
N ILE A 829 4.29 18.59 -36.51
CA ILE A 829 3.62 17.57 -35.69
C ILE A 829 4.13 17.53 -34.24
N GLU A 830 5.37 17.93 -33.97
CA GLU A 830 5.90 18.04 -32.62
C GLU A 830 5.12 19.10 -31.83
N ASP A 831 4.70 20.17 -32.51
CA ASP A 831 3.84 21.21 -31.94
C ASP A 831 2.44 20.72 -31.61
N VAL A 832 1.86 19.86 -32.44
CA VAL A 832 0.58 19.20 -32.13
C VAL A 832 0.74 18.35 -30.86
N VAL A 833 1.84 17.63 -30.73
CA VAL A 833 2.14 16.85 -29.51
C VAL A 833 2.31 17.75 -28.30
N ALA A 834 3.05 18.85 -28.43
CA ALA A 834 3.23 19.82 -27.37
C ALA A 834 1.90 20.45 -26.95
N ALA A 835 1.05 20.83 -27.91
CA ALA A 835 -0.28 21.39 -27.66
C ALA A 835 -1.21 20.41 -26.93
N ILE A 836 -1.24 19.13 -27.34
CA ILE A 836 -2.03 18.10 -26.65
C ILE A 836 -1.49 17.89 -25.22
N ASN A 837 -0.17 17.78 -25.06
CA ASN A 837 0.44 17.58 -23.75
C ASN A 837 0.33 18.79 -22.84
N ALA A 838 0.31 20.02 -23.37
CA ALA A 838 0.00 21.21 -22.59
C ALA A 838 -1.45 21.18 -22.11
N ARG A 839 -2.38 20.89 -23.03
CA ARG A 839 -3.83 20.87 -22.77
C ARG A 839 -4.28 19.83 -21.75
N PHE A 840 -3.67 18.65 -21.77
CA PHE A 840 -3.96 17.55 -20.84
C PHE A 840 -2.87 17.33 -19.78
N GLN A 841 -1.90 18.26 -19.72
CA GLN A 841 -0.69 18.25 -18.88
C GLN A 841 0.15 16.95 -18.96
N GLY A 842 -0.05 16.15 -20.01
CA GLY A 842 0.56 14.83 -20.18
C GLY A 842 0.12 13.79 -19.13
N GLN A 843 -0.99 14.02 -18.43
CA GLN A 843 -1.48 13.15 -17.34
C GLN A 843 -2.80 12.46 -17.68
N ASP A 844 -3.83 13.20 -18.12
CA ASP A 844 -5.11 12.60 -18.52
C ASP A 844 -4.97 11.93 -19.90
N VAL A 845 -4.32 12.66 -20.82
CA VAL A 845 -3.89 12.22 -22.14
C VAL A 845 -2.42 12.60 -22.30
N LYS A 846 -1.63 11.66 -22.79
CA LYS A 846 -0.24 11.87 -23.18
C LYS A 846 -0.12 11.62 -24.68
N ALA A 847 0.37 12.62 -25.40
CA ALA A 847 0.72 12.51 -26.80
C ALA A 847 2.23 12.26 -26.95
N GLN A 848 2.60 11.42 -27.91
CA GLN A 848 3.99 11.20 -28.27
C GLN A 848 4.11 10.81 -29.75
N LEU A 849 5.24 11.19 -30.37
CA LEU A 849 5.64 10.66 -31.66
C LEU A 849 6.35 9.31 -31.49
N VAL A 850 6.06 8.42 -32.42
CA VAL A 850 6.69 7.11 -32.53
C VAL A 850 7.27 6.96 -33.94
N GLU A 851 8.56 6.63 -34.00
CA GLU A 851 9.30 6.44 -35.25
C GLU A 851 9.29 4.97 -35.68
N ASP A 852 8.86 4.70 -36.91
CA ASP A 852 8.94 3.37 -37.53
C ASP A 852 9.41 3.46 -38.99
N GLY A 853 10.62 2.96 -39.25
CA GLY A 853 11.19 2.90 -40.61
C GLY A 853 11.44 4.24 -41.29
N GLY A 854 11.49 5.35 -40.54
CA GLY A 854 11.64 6.72 -41.05
C GLY A 854 10.31 7.47 -41.25
N ASN A 855 9.19 6.85 -40.89
CA ASN A 855 7.89 7.49 -40.77
C ASN A 855 7.60 7.79 -39.29
N SER A 856 6.85 8.85 -39.04
CA SER A 856 6.43 9.25 -37.69
C SER A 856 4.94 8.97 -37.53
N TYR A 857 4.54 8.44 -36.37
CA TYR A 857 3.15 8.16 -36.03
C TYR A 857 2.77 8.84 -34.71
N LEU A 858 1.63 9.53 -34.68
CA LEU A 858 1.08 10.10 -33.45
C LEU A 858 0.45 8.99 -32.60
N VAL A 859 0.84 8.94 -31.33
CA VAL A 859 0.29 8.02 -30.33
C VAL A 859 -0.29 8.80 -29.15
N LEU A 860 -1.52 8.44 -28.77
CA LEU A 860 -2.20 8.96 -27.59
C LEU A 860 -2.43 7.84 -26.58
N THR A 861 -1.97 8.07 -25.35
CA THR A 861 -2.14 7.16 -24.20
C THR A 861 -2.83 7.88 -23.06
N SER A 862 -3.45 7.10 -22.15
CA SER A 862 -3.98 7.65 -20.89
C SER A 862 -3.17 7.11 -19.71
N PRO A 863 -2.30 7.93 -19.09
CA PRO A 863 -1.60 7.56 -17.86
C PRO A 863 -2.53 7.16 -16.70
N ARG A 864 -3.77 7.64 -16.69
CA ARG A 864 -4.81 7.28 -15.70
C ARG A 864 -5.67 6.08 -16.11
N GLY A 865 -5.47 5.55 -17.32
CA GLY A 865 -6.26 4.44 -17.87
C GLY A 865 -7.67 4.85 -18.31
N TYR A 866 -7.89 6.13 -18.60
CA TYR A 866 -9.17 6.63 -19.09
C TYR A 866 -9.43 6.25 -20.54
N ARG A 867 -10.71 6.25 -20.90
CA ARG A 867 -11.16 6.09 -22.28
C ARG A 867 -11.04 7.40 -23.02
N ILE A 868 -10.14 7.39 -23.99
CA ILE A 868 -9.91 8.46 -24.95
C ILE A 868 -10.66 8.12 -26.24
N THR A 869 -11.40 9.08 -26.77
CA THR A 869 -11.93 9.07 -28.13
C THR A 869 -11.46 10.33 -28.82
N VAL A 870 -11.13 10.23 -30.10
CA VAL A 870 -10.70 11.37 -30.90
C VAL A 870 -11.60 11.49 -32.12
N GLY A 871 -12.01 12.72 -32.43
CA GLY A 871 -12.81 13.07 -33.59
C GLY A 871 -12.44 14.47 -34.10
N GLY A 872 -13.05 14.89 -35.20
CA GLY A 872 -12.81 16.22 -35.78
C GLY A 872 -12.70 16.22 -37.31
N THR A 873 -12.55 17.42 -37.88
CA THR A 873 -12.34 17.71 -39.32
C THR A 873 -10.88 17.62 -39.75
N ALA A 874 -9.99 17.29 -38.82
CA ALA A 874 -8.55 17.34 -39.03
C ALA A 874 -8.10 16.54 -40.26
N GLN A 875 -7.13 17.11 -41.00
CA GLN A 875 -6.20 16.37 -41.87
C GLN A 875 -5.79 15.05 -41.17
N PRO A 876 -5.57 13.92 -41.86
CA PRO A 876 -5.54 12.57 -41.27
C PRO A 876 -4.32 12.31 -40.34
N LEU A 877 -4.26 13.03 -39.22
CA LEU A 877 -3.37 12.84 -38.06
C LEU A 877 -3.62 11.47 -37.42
N LEU A 878 -4.90 11.11 -37.35
CA LEU A 878 -5.40 9.82 -36.87
C LEU A 878 -6.44 9.31 -37.88
N THR A 879 -6.61 7.99 -38.02
CA THR A 879 -7.48 7.35 -39.02
C THR A 879 -8.87 7.98 -39.06
N GLY A 880 -9.35 8.40 -40.24
CA GLY A 880 -10.58 9.19 -40.38
C GLY A 880 -11.83 8.53 -39.76
N GLY A 881 -12.54 9.31 -38.92
CA GLY A 881 -13.70 8.89 -38.13
C GLY A 881 -13.44 9.02 -36.62
N GLU A 882 -14.44 8.75 -35.78
CA GLU A 882 -14.23 8.63 -34.33
C GLU A 882 -13.34 7.41 -34.04
N THR A 883 -12.10 7.65 -33.61
CA THR A 883 -11.19 6.59 -33.13
C THR A 883 -11.26 6.53 -31.61
N THR A 884 -11.57 5.36 -31.06
CA THR A 884 -11.70 5.17 -29.60
C THR A 884 -10.59 4.24 -29.14
N THR A 885 -9.88 4.63 -28.09
CA THR A 885 -9.19 3.63 -27.25
C THR A 885 -10.28 2.69 -26.73
N THR A 886 -9.96 1.41 -26.59
CA THR A 886 -10.84 0.46 -25.92
C THR A 886 -10.35 0.13 -24.51
N PRO A 887 -10.41 1.06 -23.53
CA PRO A 887 -10.47 0.68 -22.13
C PRO A 887 -11.95 0.63 -21.80
N ARG A 888 -12.57 -0.53 -22.00
CA ARG A 888 -13.89 -0.77 -21.42
C ARG A 888 -13.86 -2.04 -20.59
N ALA A 889 -13.40 -1.86 -19.36
CA ALA A 889 -14.24 -2.18 -18.21
C ALA A 889 -15.73 -2.01 -18.58
N GLY A 890 -16.44 -3.10 -18.91
CA GLY A 890 -17.90 -3.08 -19.11
C GLY A 890 -18.47 -3.55 -20.44
N SER A 891 -17.67 -4.02 -21.42
CA SER A 891 -18.24 -4.90 -22.46
C SER A 891 -18.09 -6.35 -22.00
N PRO A 892 -19.19 -7.09 -21.70
CA PRO A 892 -19.12 -8.51 -21.36
C PRO A 892 -18.47 -9.37 -22.47
N SER A 893 -18.27 -8.79 -23.66
CA SER A 893 -17.70 -9.41 -24.85
C SER A 893 -16.32 -8.85 -25.28
N ALA A 894 -15.81 -7.76 -24.69
CA ALA A 894 -14.46 -7.25 -24.99
C ALA A 894 -13.51 -7.57 -23.83
N ARG A 895 -12.56 -8.48 -24.06
CA ARG A 895 -11.69 -9.05 -23.02
C ARG A 895 -10.49 -8.17 -22.63
N TYR A 896 -10.50 -6.87 -22.93
CA TYR A 896 -9.39 -5.92 -22.65
C TYR A 896 -9.69 -5.00 -21.45
N THR A 897 -10.11 -5.57 -20.32
CA THR A 897 -10.49 -4.79 -19.14
C THR A 897 -9.30 -4.54 -18.23
N GLN A 898 -8.76 -3.32 -18.22
CA GLN A 898 -7.90 -2.90 -17.13
C GLN A 898 -8.72 -2.79 -15.85
N ASN A 899 -8.70 -3.83 -15.02
CA ASN A 899 -9.40 -3.81 -13.73
C ASN A 899 -8.60 -2.97 -12.72
N VAL A 900 -8.85 -1.65 -12.72
CA VAL A 900 -8.42 -0.74 -11.65
C VAL A 900 -9.59 -0.57 -10.70
N VAL A 901 -9.45 -1.09 -9.49
CA VAL A 901 -10.43 -0.84 -8.43
C VAL A 901 -10.10 0.49 -7.79
N VAL A 902 -11.08 1.40 -7.78
CA VAL A 902 -10.98 2.66 -7.03
C VAL A 902 -10.96 2.32 -5.54
N ARG A 903 -9.91 2.74 -4.84
CA ARG A 903 -9.86 2.64 -3.38
C ARG A 903 -10.79 3.69 -2.77
N THR A 904 -11.40 3.37 -1.64
CA THR A 904 -12.30 4.26 -0.90
C THR A 904 -11.88 4.48 0.55
N ALA A 905 -10.71 3.94 0.94
CA ALA A 905 -10.11 4.15 2.25
C ALA A 905 -8.58 4.06 2.24
N SER A 906 -7.97 4.49 3.35
CA SER A 906 -6.55 4.31 3.64
C SER A 906 -6.19 2.85 3.93
N ASP A 907 -4.93 2.48 3.68
CA ASP A 907 -4.41 1.16 4.05
C ASP A 907 -4.34 1.01 5.57
N THR A 908 -4.91 -0.09 6.06
CA THR A 908 -4.99 -0.43 7.48
C THR A 908 -3.91 -1.45 7.84
N ARG A 909 -3.08 -1.12 8.83
CA ARG A 909 -2.08 -2.04 9.38
C ARG A 909 -2.27 -2.22 10.88
N ARG A 910 -2.23 -3.47 11.34
CA ARG A 910 -2.12 -3.75 12.77
C ARG A 910 -0.71 -3.47 13.25
N THR A 911 -0.61 -2.64 14.27
CA THR A 911 0.65 -2.17 14.84
C THR A 911 0.70 -2.46 16.33
N ASP A 912 1.86 -2.23 16.91
CA ASP A 912 2.08 -2.40 18.33
C ASP A 912 2.21 -1.06 19.06
N PHE A 913 2.37 -1.14 20.38
CA PHE A 913 2.47 0.06 21.20
C PHE A 913 3.70 0.92 20.88
N PHE A 914 4.76 0.36 20.24
CA PHE A 914 5.90 1.18 19.82
C PHE A 914 5.52 2.14 18.70
N ASP A 915 4.71 1.70 17.74
CA ASP A 915 4.18 2.59 16.71
C ASP A 915 3.22 3.63 17.31
N VAL A 916 2.42 3.25 18.31
CA VAL A 916 1.56 4.18 19.06
C VAL A 916 2.39 5.26 19.77
N MET A 917 3.53 4.91 20.38
CA MET A 917 4.41 5.91 21.01
C MET A 917 5.02 6.89 19.99
N GLY A 918 5.40 6.40 18.80
CA GLY A 918 5.87 7.29 17.72
C GLY A 918 4.76 8.21 17.20
N ASN A 919 3.56 7.66 17.03
CA ASN A 919 2.37 8.40 16.65
C ASN A 919 2.01 9.47 17.70
N LEU A 920 2.07 9.11 18.98
CA LEU A 920 1.87 10.02 20.11
C LEU A 920 2.90 11.15 20.11
N ALA A 921 4.19 10.85 19.92
CA ALA A 921 5.22 11.88 19.82
C ALA A 921 4.93 12.85 18.67
N ASN A 922 4.51 12.34 17.51
CA ASN A 922 4.13 13.18 16.37
C ASN A 922 2.88 14.01 16.67
N SER A 923 1.82 13.44 17.26
CA SER A 923 0.63 14.18 17.70
C SER A 923 0.97 15.29 18.70
N VAL A 924 1.90 15.04 19.63
CA VAL A 924 2.35 16.04 20.59
C VAL A 924 3.13 17.14 19.89
N ALA A 925 4.12 16.79 19.05
CA ALA A 925 4.91 17.76 18.29
C ALA A 925 4.04 18.64 17.39
N ALA A 926 2.96 18.07 16.87
CA ALA A 926 2.01 18.74 16.00
C ALA A 926 0.82 19.37 16.73
N GLU A 927 0.82 19.41 18.07
CA GLU A 927 -0.20 20.10 18.88
C GLU A 927 -1.65 19.58 18.68
N ASP A 928 -1.82 18.31 18.30
CA ASP A 928 -3.14 17.70 18.06
C ASP A 928 -3.86 17.33 19.38
N ARG A 929 -4.44 18.33 20.04
CA ARG A 929 -5.04 18.18 21.38
C ARG A 929 -6.24 17.23 21.42
N GLU A 930 -7.09 17.28 20.40
CA GLU A 930 -8.29 16.45 20.31
C GLU A 930 -7.89 14.98 20.12
N GLY A 931 -6.95 14.70 19.20
CA GLY A 931 -6.41 13.36 19.00
C GLY A 931 -5.70 12.78 20.22
N LEU A 932 -4.98 13.62 20.98
CA LEU A 932 -4.31 13.20 22.21
C LEU A 932 -5.28 12.77 23.31
N SER A 933 -6.34 13.55 23.53
CA SER A 933 -7.34 13.32 24.58
C SER A 933 -8.23 12.12 24.25
N ASP A 934 -8.78 12.09 23.05
CA ASP A 934 -9.92 11.22 22.75
C ASP A 934 -9.47 9.82 22.30
N ILE A 935 -8.24 9.70 21.78
CA ILE A 935 -7.76 8.48 21.14
C ILE A 935 -6.45 7.99 21.77
N MET A 936 -5.39 8.79 21.74
CA MET A 936 -4.05 8.34 22.15
C MET A 936 -3.99 7.96 23.64
N LEU A 937 -4.64 8.74 24.51
CA LEU A 937 -4.70 8.41 25.93
C LEU A 937 -5.39 7.07 26.20
N GLY A 938 -6.46 6.77 25.46
CA GLY A 938 -7.15 5.47 25.54
C GLY A 938 -6.27 4.30 25.09
N GLN A 939 -5.44 4.48 24.06
CA GLN A 939 -4.51 3.46 23.60
C GLN A 939 -3.38 3.18 24.62
N VAL A 940 -2.88 4.22 25.30
CA VAL A 940 -1.93 4.09 26.42
C VAL A 940 -2.57 3.37 27.60
N ASP A 941 -3.81 3.70 27.95
CA ASP A 941 -4.55 3.02 29.02
C ASP A 941 -4.78 1.53 28.69
N GLN A 942 -5.11 1.20 27.44
CA GLN A 942 -5.21 -0.19 26.98
C GLN A 942 -3.89 -0.96 27.10
N PHE A 943 -2.75 -0.31 26.80
CA PHE A 943 -1.43 -0.94 26.99
C PHE A 943 -1.15 -1.23 28.46
N ILE A 944 -1.42 -0.25 29.34
CA ILE A 944 -1.28 -0.39 30.80
C ILE A 944 -2.12 -1.57 31.30
N ASP A 945 -3.37 -1.68 30.86
CA ASP A 945 -4.26 -2.77 31.23
C ASP A 945 -3.75 -4.14 30.73
N ASN A 946 -3.21 -4.22 29.51
CA ASN A 946 -2.63 -5.46 29.00
C ASN A 946 -1.36 -5.87 29.78
N LEU A 947 -0.50 -4.91 30.10
CA LEU A 947 0.70 -5.15 30.90
C LEU A 947 0.32 -5.62 32.32
N LEU A 948 -0.70 -5.01 32.93
CA LEU A 948 -1.24 -5.42 34.23
C LEU A 948 -1.81 -6.84 34.18
N LYS A 949 -2.49 -7.23 33.10
CA LYS A 949 -2.98 -8.59 32.87
C LYS A 949 -1.84 -9.60 32.77
N CYS A 950 -0.79 -9.27 31.99
CA CYS A 950 0.42 -10.11 31.89
C CYS A 950 1.09 -10.29 33.25
N ARG A 951 1.26 -9.21 34.00
CA ARG A 951 1.85 -9.22 35.35
C ARG A 951 1.02 -10.05 36.33
N THR A 952 -0.30 -9.90 36.32
CA THR A 952 -1.22 -10.68 37.17
C THR A 952 -1.13 -12.17 36.87
N SER A 953 -1.05 -12.55 35.58
CA SER A 953 -0.83 -13.94 35.16
C SER A 953 0.53 -14.46 35.66
N GLY A 954 1.60 -13.68 35.50
CA GLY A 954 2.94 -14.03 35.97
C GLY A 954 2.99 -14.23 37.48
N GLY A 955 2.37 -13.34 38.25
CA GLY A 955 2.26 -13.46 39.70
C GLY A 955 1.46 -14.69 40.16
N ALA A 956 0.40 -15.04 39.45
CA ALA A 956 -0.37 -16.27 39.73
C ALA A 956 0.48 -17.53 39.48
N ILE A 957 1.27 -17.56 38.40
CA ILE A 957 2.17 -18.67 38.09
C ILE A 957 3.29 -18.75 39.15
N LEU A 958 3.89 -17.62 39.52
CA LEU A 958 4.93 -17.55 40.55
C LEU A 958 4.42 -18.14 41.87
N LYS A 959 3.27 -17.66 42.35
CA LYS A 959 2.63 -18.15 43.58
C LYS A 959 2.28 -19.65 43.50
N ARG A 960 1.88 -20.14 42.33
CA ARG A 960 1.62 -21.57 42.11
C ARG A 960 2.91 -22.39 42.27
N TYR A 961 4.04 -21.92 41.74
CA TYR A 961 5.32 -22.60 41.88
C TYR A 961 5.88 -22.53 43.29
N GLU A 962 5.76 -21.40 43.98
CA GLU A 962 6.13 -21.29 45.41
C GLU A 962 5.37 -22.32 46.27
N ASN A 963 4.05 -22.41 46.08
CA ASN A 963 3.22 -23.39 46.80
C ASN A 963 3.58 -24.83 46.46
N ASN A 964 3.83 -25.13 45.18
CA ASN A 964 4.23 -26.46 44.74
C ASN A 964 5.59 -26.85 45.32
N GLN A 965 6.54 -25.92 45.31
CA GLN A 965 7.87 -26.13 45.87
C GLN A 965 7.82 -26.38 47.38
N ALA A 966 7.04 -25.60 48.12
CA ALA A 966 6.85 -25.80 49.56
C ALA A 966 6.32 -27.21 49.86
N ARG A 967 5.35 -27.68 49.04
CA ARG A 967 4.82 -29.04 49.12
C ARG A 967 5.88 -30.11 48.80
N PHE A 968 6.70 -29.92 47.76
CA PHE A 968 7.78 -30.86 47.42
C PHE A 968 8.88 -30.91 48.48
N LYS A 969 9.27 -29.77 49.05
CA LYS A 969 10.22 -29.70 50.17
C LYS A 969 9.68 -30.50 51.38
N GLN A 970 8.40 -30.33 51.71
CA GLN A 970 7.76 -31.10 52.77
C GLN A 970 7.66 -32.59 52.44
N ASN A 971 7.31 -32.95 51.20
CA ASN A 971 7.26 -34.34 50.74
C ASN A 971 8.66 -34.98 50.80
N ASN A 972 9.71 -34.27 50.42
CA ASN A 972 11.08 -34.76 50.54
C ASN A 972 11.47 -35.04 51.98
N VAL A 973 11.06 -34.23 52.96
CA VAL A 973 11.27 -34.54 54.38
C VAL A 973 10.59 -35.87 54.75
N TYR A 974 9.34 -36.07 54.33
CA TYR A 974 8.60 -37.31 54.59
C TYR A 974 9.21 -38.55 53.90
N VAL A 975 9.57 -38.44 52.62
CA VAL A 975 10.20 -39.53 51.86
C VAL A 975 11.59 -39.83 52.39
N THR A 976 12.34 -38.81 52.85
CA THR A 976 13.64 -39.00 53.51
C THR A 976 13.49 -39.73 54.85
N ASP A 977 12.47 -39.42 55.65
CA ASP A 977 12.17 -40.16 56.88
C ASP A 977 11.79 -41.62 56.58
N LEU A 978 10.97 -41.87 55.56
CA LEU A 978 10.66 -43.23 55.11
C LEU A 978 11.89 -43.98 54.58
N TYR A 979 12.75 -43.28 53.83
CA TYR A 979 14.01 -43.82 53.33
C TYR A 979 14.91 -44.22 54.51
N SER A 980 15.11 -43.33 55.48
CA SER A 980 15.90 -43.59 56.68
C SER A 980 15.35 -44.79 57.48
N LYS A 981 14.03 -44.89 57.66
CA LYS A 981 13.39 -46.04 58.34
C LYS A 981 13.61 -47.39 57.65
N VAL A 982 13.80 -47.40 56.33
CA VAL A 982 14.01 -48.63 55.55
C VAL A 982 15.49 -48.94 55.35
N SER A 983 16.31 -47.91 55.14
CA SER A 983 17.75 -47.99 54.79
C SER A 983 18.66 -47.98 56.01
N ASP A 984 18.38 -47.17 57.03
CA ASP A 984 19.36 -46.89 58.08
C ASP A 984 19.31 -47.96 59.18
N ILE A 985 20.48 -48.23 59.78
CA ILE A 985 20.55 -49.13 60.93
C ILE A 985 20.11 -48.41 62.21
N ASP A 986 19.42 -49.14 63.09
CA ASP A 986 19.37 -48.73 64.49
C ASP A 986 20.75 -48.99 65.10
N LEU A 987 21.50 -47.92 65.33
CA LEU A 987 22.86 -47.99 65.88
C LEU A 987 22.89 -48.69 67.25
N ALA A 988 21.86 -48.54 68.08
CA ALA A 988 21.82 -49.15 69.41
C ALA A 988 21.59 -50.66 69.31
N GLU A 989 20.62 -51.09 68.51
CA GLU A 989 20.35 -52.52 68.31
C GLU A 989 21.50 -53.21 67.55
N THR A 990 22.02 -52.59 66.49
CA THR A 990 23.08 -53.19 65.68
C THR A 990 24.41 -53.28 66.43
N SER A 991 24.73 -52.28 67.27
CA SER A 991 25.92 -52.32 68.13
C SER A 991 25.82 -53.41 69.20
N THR A 992 24.63 -53.62 69.77
CA THR A 992 24.41 -54.71 70.74
C THR A 992 24.51 -56.08 70.07
N GLN A 993 23.93 -56.26 68.89
CA GLN A 993 24.05 -57.49 68.11
C GLN A 993 25.50 -57.77 67.66
N PHE A 994 26.25 -56.74 67.25
CA PHE A 994 27.68 -56.85 66.95
C PHE A 994 28.49 -57.32 68.17
N ALA A 995 28.27 -56.70 69.34
CA ALA A 995 28.95 -57.09 70.58
C ALA A 995 28.61 -58.55 70.98
N MET A 996 27.36 -58.96 70.82
CA MET A 996 26.95 -60.35 71.05
C MET A 996 27.62 -61.31 70.05
N ALA A 997 27.64 -60.99 68.76
CA ALA A 997 28.30 -61.81 67.74
C ALA A 997 29.80 -61.92 67.97
N GLN A 998 30.46 -60.84 68.40
CA GLN A 998 31.86 -60.82 68.81
C GLN A 998 32.12 -61.75 70.01
N ALA A 999 31.28 -61.68 71.04
CA ALA A 999 31.38 -62.55 72.21
C ALA A 999 31.17 -64.04 71.86
N VAL A 1000 30.19 -64.34 71.00
CA VAL A 1000 29.90 -65.72 70.53
C VAL A 1000 31.06 -66.27 69.68
N TYR A 1001 31.64 -65.47 68.79
CA TYR A 1001 32.79 -65.87 67.98
C TYR A 1001 34.03 -66.14 68.85
N GLN A 1002 34.34 -65.26 69.81
CA GLN A 1002 35.43 -65.46 70.78
C GLN A 1002 35.21 -66.72 71.65
N SER A 1003 33.96 -66.95 72.09
CA SER A 1003 33.60 -68.15 72.84
C SER A 1003 33.73 -69.42 72.01
N SER A 1004 33.33 -69.38 70.72
CA SER A 1004 33.47 -70.50 69.79
C SER A 1004 34.94 -70.85 69.52
N LEU A 1005 35.79 -69.83 69.34
CA LEU A 1005 37.25 -69.99 69.24
C LEU A 1005 37.84 -70.68 70.48
N ALA A 1006 37.40 -70.27 71.67
CA ALA A 1006 37.85 -70.87 72.93
C ALA A 1006 37.40 -72.34 73.10
N VAL A 1007 36.20 -72.69 72.63
CA VAL A 1007 35.68 -74.07 72.64
C VAL A 1007 36.43 -74.95 71.63
N ILE A 1008 36.66 -74.47 70.41
CA ILE A 1008 37.44 -75.18 69.39
C ILE A 1008 38.88 -75.40 69.87
N ALA A 1009 39.51 -74.39 70.48
CA ALA A 1009 40.86 -74.49 71.05
C ALA A 1009 40.96 -75.57 72.15
N LYS A 1010 39.87 -75.84 72.89
CA LYS A 1010 39.81 -76.92 73.90
C LYS A 1010 39.59 -78.31 73.31
N ILE A 1011 38.95 -78.42 72.14
CA ILE A 1011 38.59 -79.71 71.51
C ILE A 1011 39.64 -80.16 70.48
N VAL A 1012 40.30 -79.22 69.80
CA VAL A 1012 41.38 -79.51 68.83
C VAL A 1012 42.70 -79.85 69.53
N GLN A 1013 42.80 -79.68 70.85
CA GLN A 1013 43.90 -80.28 71.60
C GLN A 1013 43.80 -81.81 71.50
N PRO A 1014 44.78 -82.51 70.89
CA PRO A 1014 44.90 -83.93 71.13
C PRO A 1014 45.16 -84.08 72.63
N THR A 1015 44.21 -84.64 73.38
CA THR A 1015 44.49 -84.99 74.77
C THR A 1015 45.57 -86.07 74.75
N LEU A 1016 46.51 -86.00 75.69
CA LEU A 1016 47.64 -86.95 75.82
C LEU A 1016 47.19 -88.44 75.84
N VAL A 1017 45.91 -88.69 76.15
CA VAL A 1017 45.29 -90.02 76.17
C VAL A 1017 45.04 -90.58 74.75
N ASP A 1018 44.77 -89.74 73.74
CA ASP A 1018 44.61 -90.18 72.34
C ASP A 1018 45.95 -90.29 71.59
N PHE A 1019 47.03 -89.63 72.05
CA PHE A 1019 48.38 -89.86 71.53
C PHE A 1019 48.99 -91.19 72.03
N LEU A 1020 48.44 -91.74 73.13
CA LEU A 1020 48.92 -92.96 73.77
C LEU A 1020 48.01 -94.18 73.55
N ARG A 1021 47.14 -94.15 72.53
CA ARG A 1021 46.32 -95.31 72.13
C ARG A 1021 46.63 -95.78 70.71
#